data_AF-A0A2V4C0N1-F1
#
_entry.id   AF-A0A2V4C0N1-F1
#
_cell.length_a   1.000
_cell.length_b   1.000
_cell.length_c   1.000
_cell.angle_alpha   90.00
_cell.angle_beta   90.00
_cell.angle_gamma   90.00
#
_symmetry.space_group_name_H-M   'P 1'
#
loop_
_entity.id
_entity.type
_entity.pdbx_description
1 polymer ?
#
loop_
_entity_poly.entity_id
_entity_poly.type
_entity_poly.pdbx_seq_one_letter_code
_entity_poly.pdbx_strand_id
1 'polypeptide(L)'
;MKKLFLAATLCNVCIAFSQVPQRKDSRNIQGDTQEVLVIDEPVNSQSNARTFIFTQNNKYGLKKGNVVVLQPEYDNIDYRNEDFFAVKKGNLFGLLNKEGKTILETKYDSIGNGINSVIVKKSDKYGVFNNEGKEILPVKYNKVLYSNTISKTVLIKNKENNLELIINGQPSTFLFDNLVFYKNTVIVTKDSKKGLIFNGNLVYNIEYDNISTDGKSFNYNNSIKKTLDTRKFLAFGNDQNVFILEKEKKFGFINNETLIYPVEMERLNFDIARRVVTVEKNKLKGAYFIDTKKYLDIIYDDIHFDGVQYIEVKKNKLSGMIDYKLQTVIPIEYDDLQVQGFNNGFKAVKNNKKGWVSLKGEVIIPMIYDEIDELDIYGDTSFKNLFKVKQGEDIGIINKINKTILPIQFEYIFKRGNFLCGKTKEAKFGLYKTDGETILKPEYNFIWESASEGSKLLFAQKETLYTIIDVDGKMIYDNVIKKYNYIHDESNLLNPELDRGRSYLYFQNVKNKFGVYDETNEKECLPFLYDGIRQRFSTAGQTYFIVKKGSKFGVVNNENATVVPFAYDDLNFDLLLDYGKELFITAKKSNKYGLINFNNKEILPFIYQNLERISYSENLYKAKANNKYTLINSAGKSLSAESFDDIANFEENEALTFNNGDMKIINTRGNFQGLRGKMTMHNGYKTFDELKAALITALNSPKNDLLLEFSKKIAPSKHLLYFLNDNILRNKIELPSRDPEVIAKEYFNELVDFKTRKWETKEYNQGFLIYVNDYTYERDDITTNYRVENQAYDDRFLERLLRNSIKVNGFWISSYFMNRSFRIE
;
A
#
# COMPACT_ATOMS: atom_id res chain seq x y z
N MET A 1 -3.41 6.98 -2.34
CA MET A 1 -4.32 7.24 -1.19
C MET A 1 -4.00 8.61 -0.64
N LYS A 2 -4.89 9.57 -0.92
CA LYS A 2 -4.72 11.01 -0.66
C LYS A 2 -5.25 11.34 0.74
N LYS A 3 -4.36 11.63 1.68
CA LYS A 3 -4.60 12.49 2.85
C LYS A 3 -3.26 13.10 3.26
N LEU A 4 -2.92 14.22 2.64
CA LEU A 4 -2.12 15.34 3.17
C LEU A 4 -2.01 16.36 2.01
N PHE A 5 -2.03 17.67 2.33
CA PHE A 5 -2.14 18.85 1.45
C PHE A 5 -3.57 19.33 1.12
N LEU A 6 -4.13 20.19 1.97
CA LEU A 6 -4.25 21.64 1.71
C LEU A 6 -5.03 22.28 2.88
N ALA A 7 -4.31 22.92 3.81
CA ALA A 7 -4.87 23.78 4.84
C ALA A 7 -4.37 25.19 4.60
N ALA A 8 -5.04 25.93 3.73
CA ALA A 8 -5.01 27.39 3.62
C ALA A 8 -6.07 27.84 2.62
N THR A 9 -6.71 28.98 2.91
CA THR A 9 -7.70 29.75 2.13
C THR A 9 -9.18 29.37 2.25
N LEU A 10 -9.98 30.43 2.43
CA LEU A 10 -11.45 30.55 2.53
C LEU A 10 -12.06 30.50 3.94
N CYS A 11 -11.70 31.50 4.76
CA CYS A 11 -12.63 32.04 5.74
C CYS A 11 -12.80 33.53 5.46
N ASN A 12 -13.88 33.87 4.73
CA ASN A 12 -14.59 35.15 4.75
C ASN A 12 -15.64 35.13 3.65
N VAL A 13 -16.89 34.83 4.01
CA VAL A 13 -18.11 35.61 3.71
C VAL A 13 -19.24 34.96 4.52
N CYS A 14 -19.51 35.48 5.71
CA CYS A 14 -20.80 35.30 6.36
C CYS A 14 -21.75 36.38 5.82
N ILE A 15 -22.73 35.98 5.03
CA ILE A 15 -23.92 36.80 4.79
C ILE A 15 -24.84 36.63 5.99
N ALA A 16 -25.07 37.72 6.70
CA ALA A 16 -26.06 37.83 7.76
C ALA A 16 -27.47 37.67 7.18
N PHE A 17 -28.22 36.68 7.68
CA PHE A 17 -29.68 36.72 7.69
C PHE A 17 -30.12 37.40 8.98
N SER A 18 -30.98 38.40 8.84
CA SER A 18 -31.73 39.02 9.92
C SER A 18 -32.82 38.05 10.43
N GLN A 19 -32.60 37.35 11.54
CA GLN A 19 -33.64 36.92 12.51
C GLN A 19 -32.97 36.63 13.86
N VAL A 20 -33.32 37.37 14.92
CA VAL A 20 -33.09 36.95 16.32
C VAL A 20 -34.34 36.18 16.74
N PRO A 21 -34.24 34.89 17.15
CA PRO A 21 -34.47 34.60 18.56
C PRO A 21 -33.62 33.48 19.18
N GLN A 22 -33.53 33.60 20.50
CA GLN A 22 -32.84 32.85 21.55
C GLN A 22 -32.72 31.31 21.41
N ARG A 23 -31.56 30.78 21.83
CA ARG A 23 -31.44 29.44 22.39
C ARG A 23 -30.77 29.50 23.77
N LYS A 24 -31.51 28.96 24.75
CA LYS A 24 -31.08 28.60 26.10
C LYS A 24 -30.27 27.31 26.09
N ASP A 25 -29.42 27.21 27.12
CA ASP A 25 -28.81 26.02 27.71
C ASP A 25 -27.74 25.28 26.91
N SER A 26 -26.65 24.76 27.47
CA SER A 26 -25.77 25.08 28.62
C SER A 26 -24.79 23.90 28.68
N ARG A 27 -23.49 24.16 28.77
CA ARG A 27 -22.55 23.55 29.75
C ARG A 27 -21.08 23.86 29.42
N ASN A 28 -20.54 24.72 30.28
CA ASN A 28 -19.21 24.76 30.91
C ASN A 28 -17.96 24.55 30.04
N ILE A 29 -17.13 25.60 29.93
CA ILE A 29 -15.81 25.66 30.60
C ILE A 29 -15.60 27.08 31.14
N GLN A 30 -15.15 27.14 32.39
CA GLN A 30 -14.92 28.32 33.23
C GLN A 30 -13.47 28.83 33.03
N GLY A 31 -13.25 30.15 33.10
CA GLY A 31 -11.91 30.76 33.17
C GLY A 31 -11.91 32.26 32.86
N ASP A 32 -11.84 33.09 33.90
CA ASP A 32 -11.63 34.55 33.82
C ASP A 32 -10.27 34.90 33.21
N THR A 33 -10.22 35.92 32.34
CA THR A 33 -9.44 37.18 32.45
C THR A 33 -9.30 37.86 31.07
N GLN A 34 -9.27 39.20 31.09
CA GLN A 34 -9.08 40.07 29.93
C GLN A 34 -7.74 39.79 29.23
N GLU A 35 -7.73 39.64 27.90
CA GLU A 35 -6.57 39.97 27.09
C GLU A 35 -6.97 40.78 25.86
N VAL A 36 -6.60 42.06 25.92
CA VAL A 36 -6.41 42.95 24.78
C VAL A 36 -5.24 42.37 23.98
N LEU A 37 -5.46 41.99 22.73
CA LEU A 37 -4.36 41.72 21.79
C LEU A 37 -3.67 43.04 21.43
N VAL A 38 -2.68 43.41 22.24
CA VAL A 38 -1.59 44.31 21.87
C VAL A 38 -0.55 43.44 21.14
N ILE A 39 -0.31 43.72 19.87
CA ILE A 39 0.80 43.11 19.12
C ILE A 39 1.83 44.22 18.95
N ASP A 40 2.85 44.22 19.81
CA ASP A 40 4.09 44.96 19.61
C ASP A 40 5.09 44.01 18.92
N GLU A 41 5.37 44.22 17.64
CA GLU A 41 6.68 43.90 17.06
C GLU A 41 7.06 44.90 15.95
N PRO A 42 8.37 45.17 15.76
CA PRO A 42 8.87 46.39 15.16
C PRO A 42 8.89 46.31 13.63
N VAL A 43 8.40 47.35 12.96
CA VAL A 43 8.50 47.48 11.50
C VAL A 43 9.65 48.41 11.15
N ASN A 44 10.67 47.87 10.47
CA ASN A 44 11.57 48.67 9.66
C ASN A 44 11.59 48.16 8.21
N SER A 45 11.75 49.10 7.28
CA SER A 45 11.78 48.98 5.81
C SER A 45 10.42 48.96 5.05
N GLN A 46 10.11 50.14 4.51
CA GLN A 46 9.31 50.43 3.31
C GLN A 46 8.23 49.42 2.88
N SER A 47 7.05 49.50 3.48
CA SER A 47 5.80 49.08 2.82
C SER A 47 4.64 49.90 3.34
N ASN A 48 3.65 50.17 2.49
CA ASN A 48 2.42 50.90 2.80
C ASN A 48 1.87 50.52 4.18
N ALA A 49 2.04 51.39 5.18
CA ALA A 49 1.47 51.17 6.50
C ALA A 49 -0.02 50.85 6.34
N ARG A 50 -0.45 49.65 6.78
CA ARG A 50 -1.85 49.21 6.66
C ARG A 50 -2.74 50.09 7.54
N THR A 51 -3.94 50.41 7.04
CA THR A 51 -4.94 51.15 7.81
C THR A 51 -5.69 50.20 8.74
N PHE A 52 -5.77 50.52 10.03
CA PHE A 52 -6.51 49.73 11.02
C PHE A 52 -7.50 50.61 11.80
N ILE A 53 -8.55 49.95 12.29
CA ILE A 53 -9.62 50.55 13.08
C ILE A 53 -9.15 50.60 14.54
N PHE A 54 -9.35 51.74 15.21
CA PHE A 54 -9.06 51.88 16.63
C PHE A 54 -10.21 52.59 17.35
N THR A 55 -10.26 52.44 18.68
CA THR A 55 -11.37 52.90 19.51
C THR A 55 -10.88 53.81 20.63
N GLN A 56 -11.58 54.93 20.86
CA GLN A 56 -11.33 55.86 21.97
C GLN A 56 -12.67 56.46 22.41
N ASN A 57 -12.94 56.54 23.72
CA ASN A 57 -14.19 57.07 24.29
C ASN A 57 -15.46 56.46 23.66
N ASN A 58 -15.47 55.14 23.45
CA ASN A 58 -16.56 54.39 22.78
C ASN A 58 -16.88 54.83 21.35
N LYS A 59 -15.97 55.56 20.69
CA LYS A 59 -16.05 55.92 19.27
C LYS A 59 -14.90 55.26 18.50
N TYR A 60 -15.12 55.05 17.21
CA TYR A 60 -14.19 54.40 16.30
C TYR A 60 -13.57 55.41 15.34
N GLY A 61 -12.26 55.27 15.10
CA GLY A 61 -11.46 56.04 14.14
C GLY A 61 -10.53 55.12 13.33
N LEU A 62 -9.71 55.71 12.46
CA LEU A 62 -8.76 54.99 11.61
C LEU A 62 -7.33 55.50 11.83
N LYS A 63 -6.37 54.58 11.88
CA LYS A 63 -4.93 54.86 11.93
C LYS A 63 -4.22 54.18 10.77
N LYS A 64 -3.20 54.83 10.23
CA LYS A 64 -2.28 54.28 9.23
C LYS A 64 -0.89 54.20 9.86
N GLY A 65 -0.49 53.01 10.30
CA GLY A 65 0.62 52.89 11.25
C GLY A 65 0.30 53.67 12.53
N ASN A 66 1.22 54.49 13.04
CA ASN A 66 0.99 55.28 14.25
C ASN A 66 0.24 56.61 14.02
N VAL A 67 -0.06 56.96 12.76
CA VAL A 67 -0.73 58.23 12.41
C VAL A 67 -2.24 58.04 12.43
N VAL A 68 -2.94 58.86 13.21
CA VAL A 68 -4.41 58.95 13.17
C VAL A 68 -4.82 59.63 11.86
N VAL A 69 -5.47 58.89 10.96
CA VAL A 69 -6.00 59.42 9.68
C VAL A 69 -7.49 59.77 9.78
N LEU A 70 -8.19 59.24 10.79
CA LEU A 70 -9.55 59.61 11.13
C LEU A 70 -9.71 59.57 12.66
N GLN A 71 -10.09 60.71 13.25
CA GLN A 71 -10.33 60.80 14.68
C GLN A 71 -11.54 59.93 15.11
N PRO A 72 -11.56 59.36 16.32
CA PRO A 72 -12.67 58.55 16.79
C PRO A 72 -13.95 59.38 16.95
N GLU A 73 -14.85 59.32 15.98
CA GLU A 73 -16.14 60.02 16.00
C GLU A 73 -17.35 59.15 15.61
N TYR A 74 -17.10 57.96 15.05
CA TYR A 74 -18.14 57.06 14.58
C TYR A 74 -18.56 56.06 15.66
N ASP A 75 -19.83 55.66 15.65
CA ASP A 75 -20.35 54.63 16.56
C ASP A 75 -19.87 53.23 16.17
N ASN A 76 -19.52 53.02 14.89
CA ASN A 76 -18.94 51.79 14.38
C ASN A 76 -18.23 52.03 13.04
N ILE A 77 -17.16 51.28 12.77
CA ILE A 77 -16.48 51.21 11.47
C ILE A 77 -16.30 49.73 11.10
N ASP A 78 -16.78 49.34 9.92
CA ASP A 78 -16.64 48.00 9.36
C ASP A 78 -15.68 47.99 8.16
N TYR A 79 -14.66 47.15 8.21
CA TYR A 79 -13.75 46.90 7.09
C TYR A 79 -14.50 46.22 5.92
N ARG A 80 -14.38 46.76 4.70
CA ARG A 80 -15.02 46.19 3.49
C ARG A 80 -14.02 45.50 2.58
N ASN A 81 -12.94 46.17 2.24
CA ASN A 81 -11.78 45.63 1.51
C ASN A 81 -10.56 46.54 1.76
N GLU A 82 -9.44 46.28 1.07
CA GLU A 82 -8.17 46.99 1.30
C GLU A 82 -8.26 48.52 1.16
N ASP A 83 -9.26 49.03 0.43
CA ASP A 83 -9.41 50.45 0.12
C ASP A 83 -10.59 51.15 0.80
N PHE A 84 -11.58 50.41 1.35
CA PHE A 84 -12.86 51.00 1.79
C PHE A 84 -13.36 50.52 3.16
N PHE A 85 -13.95 51.45 3.91
CA PHE A 85 -14.52 51.24 5.24
C PHE A 85 -15.95 51.79 5.29
N ALA A 86 -16.92 50.98 5.71
CA ALA A 86 -18.27 51.47 6.00
C ALA A 86 -18.31 52.03 7.41
N VAL A 87 -18.98 53.18 7.59
CA VAL A 87 -19.02 53.88 8.87
C VAL A 87 -20.45 54.14 9.30
N LYS A 88 -20.69 54.12 10.62
CA LYS A 88 -22.00 54.37 11.23
C LYS A 88 -21.92 55.53 12.21
N LYS A 89 -22.79 56.52 12.05
CA LYS A 89 -22.96 57.66 12.98
C LYS A 89 -24.46 57.81 13.30
N GLY A 90 -24.82 57.67 14.57
CA GLY A 90 -26.20 57.45 15.01
C GLY A 90 -26.79 56.19 14.37
N ASN A 91 -27.90 56.35 13.66
CA ASN A 91 -28.57 55.27 12.92
C ASN A 91 -28.23 55.26 11.41
N LEU A 92 -27.34 56.15 10.95
CA LEU A 92 -27.06 56.35 9.54
C LEU A 92 -25.65 55.86 9.17
N PHE A 93 -25.52 55.41 7.93
CA PHE A 93 -24.32 54.80 7.36
C PHE A 93 -23.73 55.65 6.25
N GLY A 94 -22.40 55.58 6.11
CA GLY A 94 -21.59 56.21 5.07
C GLY A 94 -20.41 55.31 4.67
N LEU A 95 -19.52 55.83 3.83
CA LEU A 95 -18.35 55.12 3.31
C LEU A 95 -17.12 56.04 3.29
N LEU A 96 -16.01 55.54 3.79
CA LEU A 96 -14.70 56.18 3.75
C LEU A 96 -13.71 55.36 2.92
N ASN A 97 -12.69 56.02 2.36
CA ASN A 97 -11.53 55.33 1.83
C ASN A 97 -10.50 55.00 2.95
N LYS A 98 -9.44 54.27 2.60
CA LYS A 98 -8.35 53.90 3.53
C LYS A 98 -7.53 55.08 4.08
N GLU A 99 -7.63 56.25 3.46
CA GLU A 99 -7.07 57.51 3.95
C GLU A 99 -8.01 58.27 4.91
N GLY A 100 -9.20 57.73 5.22
CA GLY A 100 -10.20 58.38 6.08
C GLY A 100 -11.02 59.46 5.39
N LYS A 101 -10.88 59.63 4.07
CA LYS A 101 -11.68 60.57 3.27
C LYS A 101 -13.09 60.03 3.03
N THR A 102 -14.08 60.88 3.26
CA THR A 102 -15.49 60.57 2.97
C THR A 102 -15.73 60.39 1.48
N ILE A 103 -16.24 59.22 1.11
CA ILE A 103 -16.75 58.89 -0.22
C ILE A 103 -18.26 59.08 -0.24
N LEU A 104 -18.95 58.54 0.76
CA LEU A 104 -20.39 58.70 0.96
C LEU A 104 -20.65 59.21 2.37
N GLU A 105 -21.33 60.36 2.48
CA GLU A 105 -21.74 60.93 3.76
C GLU A 105 -22.64 59.98 4.56
N THR A 106 -22.65 60.09 5.89
CA THR A 106 -23.50 59.30 6.79
C THR A 106 -24.96 59.73 6.74
N LYS A 107 -25.65 59.41 5.64
CA LYS A 107 -27.05 59.81 5.38
C LYS A 107 -27.94 58.68 4.86
N TYR A 108 -27.45 57.45 4.91
CA TYR A 108 -28.14 56.27 4.40
C TYR A 108 -28.60 55.37 5.55
N ASP A 109 -29.76 54.73 5.40
CA ASP A 109 -30.31 53.82 6.42
C ASP A 109 -29.50 52.51 6.50
N SER A 110 -28.87 52.11 5.39
CA SER A 110 -27.92 50.99 5.35
C SER A 110 -27.03 51.05 4.10
N ILE A 111 -25.90 50.35 4.17
CA ILE A 111 -24.92 50.21 3.08
C ILE A 111 -24.49 48.75 2.91
N GLY A 112 -24.50 48.28 1.67
CA GLY A 112 -24.14 46.92 1.25
C GLY A 112 -23.08 46.93 0.15
N ASN A 113 -22.52 45.75 -0.14
CA ASN A 113 -21.42 45.60 -1.08
C ASN A 113 -21.90 45.11 -2.45
N GLY A 114 -21.31 45.64 -3.52
CA GLY A 114 -21.28 45.05 -4.86
C GLY A 114 -19.85 44.78 -5.32
N ILE A 115 -19.67 44.36 -6.57
CA ILE A 115 -18.34 44.17 -7.18
C ILE A 115 -17.87 45.51 -7.74
N ASN A 116 -16.86 46.11 -7.10
CA ASN A 116 -16.39 47.46 -7.40
C ASN A 116 -17.53 48.51 -7.37
N SER A 117 -18.52 48.31 -6.51
CA SER A 117 -19.68 49.17 -6.29
C SER A 117 -20.24 49.02 -4.89
N VAL A 118 -21.12 49.95 -4.53
CA VAL A 118 -21.71 50.12 -3.21
C VAL A 118 -23.22 50.28 -3.36
N ILE A 119 -23.98 49.47 -2.64
CA ILE A 119 -25.45 49.51 -2.64
C ILE A 119 -25.90 50.29 -1.41
N VAL A 120 -26.72 51.31 -1.59
CA VAL A 120 -27.22 52.13 -0.47
C VAL A 120 -28.73 52.04 -0.35
N LYS A 121 -29.25 52.15 0.87
CA LYS A 121 -30.69 52.27 1.16
C LYS A 121 -30.97 53.63 1.81
N LYS A 122 -31.99 54.34 1.32
CA LYS A 122 -32.51 55.56 1.95
C LYS A 122 -34.03 55.63 1.76
N SER A 123 -34.77 55.85 2.84
CA SER A 123 -36.24 55.98 2.84
C SER A 123 -36.92 54.80 2.10
N ASP A 124 -36.51 53.58 2.45
CA ASP A 124 -36.98 52.32 1.85
C ASP A 124 -36.74 52.13 0.34
N LYS A 125 -35.92 52.99 -0.28
CA LYS A 125 -35.45 52.82 -1.66
C LYS A 125 -33.96 52.54 -1.72
N TYR A 126 -33.53 51.89 -2.80
CA TYR A 126 -32.15 51.48 -3.04
C TYR A 126 -31.55 52.20 -4.25
N GLY A 127 -30.25 52.47 -4.19
CA GLY A 127 -29.41 53.00 -5.27
C GLY A 127 -28.03 52.35 -5.25
N VAL A 128 -27.22 52.66 -6.27
CA VAL A 128 -25.87 52.09 -6.45
C VAL A 128 -24.88 53.18 -6.80
N PHE A 129 -23.73 53.15 -6.14
CA PHE A 129 -22.60 54.05 -6.37
C PHE A 129 -21.37 53.23 -6.73
N ASN A 130 -20.43 53.79 -7.50
CA ASN A 130 -19.11 53.18 -7.65
C ASN A 130 -18.28 53.43 -6.38
N ASN A 131 -17.10 52.83 -6.31
CA ASN A 131 -16.18 53.00 -5.18
C ASN A 131 -15.57 54.41 -5.06
N GLU A 132 -15.82 55.30 -6.02
CA GLU A 132 -15.41 56.72 -6.00
C GLU A 132 -16.55 57.64 -5.52
N GLY A 133 -17.73 57.07 -5.22
CA GLY A 133 -18.92 57.84 -4.83
C GLY A 133 -19.72 58.41 -6.00
N LYS A 134 -19.39 58.05 -7.25
CA LYS A 134 -20.19 58.40 -8.43
C LYS A 134 -21.44 57.54 -8.49
N GLU A 135 -22.59 58.19 -8.70
CA GLU A 135 -23.86 57.49 -8.87
C GLU A 135 -23.87 56.62 -10.13
N ILE A 136 -24.19 55.33 -9.96
CA ILE A 136 -24.48 54.38 -11.04
C ILE A 136 -26.00 54.26 -11.22
N LEU A 137 -26.72 54.21 -10.09
CA LEU A 137 -28.17 54.18 -10.05
C LEU A 137 -28.71 55.07 -8.92
N PRO A 138 -29.67 55.97 -9.22
CA PRO A 138 -30.29 56.82 -8.20
C PRO A 138 -31.08 56.00 -7.18
N VAL A 139 -31.24 56.54 -5.98
CA VAL A 139 -31.96 55.90 -4.87
C VAL A 139 -33.48 55.95 -5.07
N LYS A 140 -33.99 55.11 -5.98
CA LYS A 140 -35.42 55.07 -6.37
C LYS A 140 -36.01 53.66 -6.54
N TYR A 141 -35.19 52.62 -6.38
CA TYR A 141 -35.58 51.23 -6.67
C TYR A 141 -36.07 50.51 -5.42
N ASN A 142 -36.97 49.53 -5.58
CA ASN A 142 -37.52 48.78 -4.43
C ASN A 142 -36.45 47.86 -3.81
N LYS A 143 -35.53 47.32 -4.62
CA LYS A 143 -34.39 46.53 -4.15
C LYS A 143 -33.27 46.50 -5.19
N VAL A 144 -32.01 46.44 -4.74
CA VAL A 144 -30.86 46.06 -5.59
C VAL A 144 -30.39 44.69 -5.10
N LEU A 145 -30.25 43.73 -6.01
CA LEU A 145 -29.89 42.34 -5.72
C LEU A 145 -28.43 42.03 -6.06
N TYR A 146 -27.90 42.67 -7.09
CA TYR A 146 -26.52 42.50 -7.55
C TYR A 146 -26.05 43.78 -8.25
N SER A 147 -24.78 44.15 -8.10
CA SER A 147 -24.15 45.21 -8.89
C SER A 147 -22.68 44.87 -9.16
N ASN A 148 -22.23 45.11 -10.38
CA ASN A 148 -20.84 44.93 -10.79
C ASN A 148 -20.45 45.96 -11.85
N THR A 149 -19.47 46.81 -11.53
CA THR A 149 -19.01 47.87 -12.45
C THR A 149 -18.09 47.35 -13.55
N ILE A 150 -17.45 46.19 -13.38
CA ILE A 150 -16.60 45.58 -14.40
C ILE A 150 -17.47 45.03 -15.54
N SER A 151 -18.50 44.22 -15.22
CA SER A 151 -19.47 43.76 -16.22
C SER A 151 -20.48 44.84 -16.64
N LYS A 152 -20.49 45.99 -15.93
CA LYS A 152 -21.42 47.11 -16.09
C LYS A 152 -22.90 46.70 -15.99
N THR A 153 -23.20 45.78 -15.08
CA THR A 153 -24.54 45.24 -14.89
C THR A 153 -25.04 45.38 -13.44
N VAL A 154 -26.33 45.67 -13.28
CA VAL A 154 -27.01 45.74 -11.99
C VAL A 154 -28.34 44.99 -12.08
N LEU A 155 -28.63 44.09 -11.13
CA LEU A 155 -29.93 43.42 -11.03
C LEU A 155 -30.77 44.10 -9.96
N ILE A 156 -31.98 44.53 -10.32
CA ILE A 156 -32.87 45.29 -9.45
C ILE A 156 -34.25 44.65 -9.35
N LYS A 157 -35.02 45.09 -8.35
CA LYS A 157 -36.49 45.08 -8.39
C LYS A 157 -36.99 46.49 -8.63
N ASN A 158 -37.71 46.68 -9.72
CA ASN A 158 -38.28 47.98 -10.10
C ASN A 158 -39.45 48.39 -9.17
N LYS A 159 -40.12 49.51 -9.46
CA LYS A 159 -41.24 50.03 -8.63
C LYS A 159 -42.42 49.05 -8.53
N GLU A 160 -42.63 48.24 -9.55
CA GLU A 160 -43.68 47.21 -9.62
C GLU A 160 -43.23 45.87 -9.02
N ASN A 161 -42.03 45.84 -8.42
CA ASN A 161 -41.42 44.64 -7.82
C ASN A 161 -41.00 43.55 -8.83
N ASN A 162 -40.97 43.89 -10.13
CA ASN A 162 -40.48 43.05 -11.22
C ASN A 162 -38.94 43.05 -11.25
N LEU A 163 -38.34 41.91 -11.61
CA LEU A 163 -36.90 41.79 -11.81
C LEU A 163 -36.49 42.43 -13.14
N GLU A 164 -35.43 43.23 -13.11
CA GLU A 164 -34.92 43.94 -14.28
C GLU A 164 -33.39 43.98 -14.24
N LEU A 165 -32.76 43.70 -15.38
CA LEU A 165 -31.32 43.78 -15.55
C LEU A 165 -30.99 45.15 -16.13
N ILE A 166 -30.20 45.93 -15.42
CA ILE A 166 -29.65 47.18 -15.90
C ILE A 166 -28.29 46.92 -16.51
N ILE A 167 -28.08 47.40 -17.74
CA ILE A 167 -26.83 47.30 -18.48
C ILE A 167 -26.39 48.73 -18.83
N ASN A 168 -25.18 49.11 -18.45
CA ASN A 168 -24.66 50.48 -18.65
C ASN A 168 -25.59 51.58 -18.09
N GLY A 169 -26.26 51.30 -16.98
CA GLY A 169 -27.19 52.25 -16.34
C GLY A 169 -28.58 52.35 -16.97
N GLN A 170 -28.87 51.60 -18.04
CA GLN A 170 -30.19 51.54 -18.68
C GLN A 170 -30.82 50.15 -18.54
N PRO A 171 -32.16 50.04 -18.40
CA PRO A 171 -32.87 48.77 -18.50
C PRO A 171 -32.50 47.96 -19.74
N SER A 172 -32.34 46.64 -19.58
CA SER A 172 -32.17 45.73 -20.70
C SER A 172 -33.42 45.75 -21.60
N THR A 173 -33.22 45.72 -22.91
CA THR A 173 -34.31 45.68 -23.89
C THR A 173 -34.94 44.29 -24.05
N PHE A 174 -34.44 43.29 -23.33
CA PHE A 174 -34.89 41.90 -23.39
C PHE A 174 -35.27 41.38 -21.99
N LEU A 175 -36.11 40.34 -21.98
CA LEU A 175 -36.45 39.57 -20.79
C LEU A 175 -35.48 38.42 -20.58
N PHE A 176 -35.42 37.90 -19.35
CA PHE A 176 -34.59 36.75 -18.99
C PHE A 176 -35.30 35.84 -18.00
N ASP A 177 -35.01 34.55 -18.10
CA ASP A 177 -35.43 33.55 -17.11
C ASP A 177 -34.29 33.19 -16.16
N ASN A 178 -33.02 33.40 -16.54
CA ASN A 178 -31.82 33.13 -15.73
C ASN A 178 -30.66 34.06 -16.13
N LEU A 179 -29.79 34.38 -15.16
CA LEU A 179 -28.54 35.12 -15.36
C LEU A 179 -27.39 34.41 -14.62
N VAL A 180 -26.26 34.22 -15.29
CA VAL A 180 -25.01 33.74 -14.68
C VAL A 180 -23.95 34.82 -14.80
N PHE A 181 -23.44 35.30 -13.67
CA PHE A 181 -22.52 36.43 -13.63
C PHE A 181 -21.07 35.97 -13.43
N TYR A 182 -20.19 36.40 -14.34
CA TYR A 182 -18.73 36.35 -14.24
C TYR A 182 -18.20 37.77 -14.00
N LYS A 183 -16.88 37.93 -13.87
CA LYS A 183 -16.25 39.22 -13.54
C LYS A 183 -16.63 40.34 -14.50
N ASN A 184 -16.51 40.09 -15.80
CA ASN A 184 -16.77 41.04 -16.89
C ASN A 184 -17.82 40.53 -17.90
N THR A 185 -18.39 39.34 -17.64
CA THR A 185 -19.29 38.66 -18.57
C THR A 185 -20.57 38.23 -17.87
N VAL A 186 -21.70 38.20 -18.57
CA VAL A 186 -22.97 37.66 -18.07
C VAL A 186 -23.57 36.75 -19.12
N ILE A 187 -23.87 35.50 -18.76
CA ILE A 187 -24.67 34.60 -19.59
C ILE A 187 -26.14 34.85 -19.27
N VAL A 188 -26.92 35.22 -20.28
CA VAL A 188 -28.37 35.43 -20.17
C VAL A 188 -29.07 34.20 -20.72
N THR A 189 -30.10 33.70 -20.04
CA THR A 189 -30.98 32.65 -20.59
C THR A 189 -32.41 33.15 -20.71
N LYS A 190 -33.04 32.97 -21.86
CA LYS A 190 -34.47 33.21 -22.10
C LYS A 190 -35.03 32.11 -23.01
N ASP A 191 -36.15 31.51 -22.63
CA ASP A 191 -36.84 30.46 -23.39
C ASP A 191 -35.91 29.30 -23.77
N SER A 192 -35.08 28.89 -22.82
CA SER A 192 -34.00 27.88 -22.95
C SER A 192 -32.85 28.26 -23.90
N LYS A 193 -32.89 29.41 -24.56
CA LYS A 193 -31.79 29.95 -25.36
C LYS A 193 -30.88 30.82 -24.52
N LYS A 194 -29.61 30.91 -24.90
CA LYS A 194 -28.57 31.66 -24.18
C LYS A 194 -27.97 32.76 -25.05
N GLY A 195 -27.61 33.87 -24.41
CA GLY A 195 -26.84 34.97 -24.97
C GLY A 195 -25.72 35.37 -24.02
N LEU A 196 -24.79 36.20 -24.49
CA LEU A 196 -23.59 36.59 -23.75
C LEU A 196 -23.43 38.11 -23.77
N ILE A 197 -23.30 38.70 -22.58
CA ILE A 197 -22.96 40.10 -22.38
C ILE A 197 -21.50 40.17 -21.97
N PHE A 198 -20.70 41.01 -22.62
CA PHE A 198 -19.30 41.24 -22.28
C PHE A 198 -19.08 42.75 -22.10
N ASN A 199 -18.53 43.17 -20.95
CA ASN A 199 -18.26 44.58 -20.63
C ASN A 199 -19.47 45.53 -20.83
N GLY A 200 -20.67 45.04 -20.57
CA GLY A 200 -21.93 45.79 -20.75
C GLY A 200 -22.49 45.77 -22.18
N ASN A 201 -21.96 44.97 -23.09
CA ASN A 201 -22.47 44.84 -24.47
C ASN A 201 -23.01 43.43 -24.68
N LEU A 202 -24.23 43.29 -25.22
CA LEU A 202 -24.73 41.99 -25.68
C LEU A 202 -23.97 41.59 -26.95
N VAL A 203 -22.88 40.84 -26.78
CA VAL A 203 -21.97 40.43 -27.87
C VAL A 203 -22.49 39.22 -28.63
N TYR A 204 -23.28 38.37 -27.98
CA TYR A 204 -23.96 37.23 -28.60
C TYR A 204 -25.43 37.23 -28.21
N ASN A 205 -26.32 37.30 -29.21
CA ASN A 205 -27.77 37.33 -29.04
C ASN A 205 -28.29 36.07 -28.32
N ILE A 206 -29.50 36.16 -27.74
CA ILE A 206 -30.13 35.05 -27.00
C ILE A 206 -30.74 34.03 -27.98
N GLU A 207 -29.88 33.29 -28.67
CA GLU A 207 -30.27 32.32 -29.71
C GLU A 207 -29.49 30.99 -29.65
N TYR A 208 -28.47 30.89 -28.80
CA TYR A 208 -27.63 29.71 -28.67
C TYR A 208 -28.30 28.66 -27.79
N ASP A 209 -28.12 27.38 -28.13
CA ASP A 209 -28.62 26.27 -27.30
C ASP A 209 -27.86 26.19 -25.98
N ASN A 210 -26.55 26.47 -26.03
CA ASN A 210 -25.70 26.52 -24.84
C ASN A 210 -24.56 27.53 -25.00
N ILE A 211 -24.14 28.10 -23.88
CA ILE A 211 -22.92 28.90 -23.70
C ILE A 211 -22.33 28.46 -22.36
N SER A 212 -21.08 28.02 -22.36
CA SER A 212 -20.40 27.47 -21.16
C SER A 212 -18.89 27.72 -21.19
N THR A 213 -18.23 27.66 -20.04
CA THR A 213 -16.76 27.81 -19.93
C THR A 213 -16.00 26.49 -20.06
N ASP A 214 -16.67 25.35 -19.90
CA ASP A 214 -16.07 24.01 -19.86
C ASP A 214 -16.70 23.02 -20.86
N GLY A 215 -17.61 23.51 -21.72
CA GLY A 215 -18.28 22.70 -22.74
C GLY A 215 -19.35 21.76 -22.20
N LYS A 216 -19.61 21.78 -20.88
CA LYS A 216 -20.62 20.93 -20.26
C LYS A 216 -21.94 21.68 -20.13
N SER A 217 -23.03 20.95 -20.40
CA SER A 217 -24.36 21.36 -19.95
C SER A 217 -24.36 21.32 -18.43
N PHE A 218 -24.47 22.48 -17.78
CA PHE A 218 -24.61 22.55 -16.33
C PHE A 218 -25.87 21.78 -15.88
N ASN A 219 -25.68 20.55 -15.40
CA ASN A 219 -26.70 19.79 -14.68
C ASN A 219 -26.55 20.07 -13.17
N TYR A 220 -27.40 20.93 -12.62
CA TYR A 220 -27.42 21.18 -11.17
C TYR A 220 -28.14 20.04 -10.44
N ASN A 221 -27.38 19.12 -9.86
CA ASN A 221 -27.77 18.29 -8.72
C ASN A 221 -26.54 17.99 -7.85
N ASN A 222 -26.23 18.87 -6.90
CA ASN A 222 -26.10 18.55 -5.46
C ASN A 222 -25.38 19.65 -4.68
N SER A 223 -25.96 19.93 -3.50
CA SER A 223 -25.41 20.69 -2.36
C SER A 223 -24.95 22.13 -2.60
N ILE A 224 -25.83 23.11 -2.30
CA ILE A 224 -25.60 24.19 -1.31
C ILE A 224 -26.94 24.94 -1.03
N LYS A 225 -27.39 24.74 0.21
CA LYS A 225 -28.25 25.53 1.11
C LYS A 225 -29.60 26.11 0.61
N LYS A 226 -30.66 25.42 1.06
CA LYS A 226 -31.95 25.97 1.51
C LYS A 226 -31.78 27.31 2.25
N THR A 227 -32.15 28.43 1.63
CA THR A 227 -32.94 29.49 2.26
C THR A 227 -33.50 30.44 1.20
N LEU A 228 -34.84 30.50 1.13
CA LEU A 228 -35.67 31.43 0.36
C LEU A 228 -35.41 31.54 -1.16
N ASP A 229 -36.14 30.69 -1.86
CA ASP A 229 -36.87 30.91 -3.12
C ASP A 229 -36.63 32.28 -3.83
N THR A 230 -35.40 32.37 -4.32
CA THR A 230 -34.78 33.32 -5.25
C THR A 230 -34.27 32.50 -6.44
N ARG A 231 -35.03 31.46 -6.81
CA ARG A 231 -34.67 30.40 -7.77
C ARG A 231 -33.97 31.01 -8.99
N LYS A 232 -32.65 30.78 -9.10
CA LYS A 232 -31.69 31.06 -10.20
C LYS A 232 -30.70 32.23 -10.02
N PHE A 233 -29.93 32.28 -8.93
CA PHE A 233 -28.75 33.16 -8.88
C PHE A 233 -27.55 32.42 -8.28
N LEU A 234 -26.51 32.26 -9.08
CA LEU A 234 -25.21 31.77 -8.66
C LEU A 234 -24.16 32.76 -9.17
N ALA A 235 -23.48 33.42 -8.24
CA ALA A 235 -22.22 34.11 -8.50
C ALA A 235 -21.07 33.11 -8.28
N PHE A 236 -19.89 33.44 -8.81
CA PHE A 236 -18.59 32.77 -8.67
C PHE A 236 -18.19 31.82 -9.82
N GLY A 237 -17.65 32.41 -10.90
CA GLY A 237 -16.74 31.76 -11.85
C GLY A 237 -15.38 32.48 -11.85
N ASN A 238 -14.28 31.74 -12.06
CA ASN A 238 -12.91 32.28 -12.14
C ASN A 238 -12.74 33.28 -13.31
N ASP A 239 -11.62 34.01 -13.34
CA ASP A 239 -11.15 35.00 -14.35
C ASP A 239 -11.04 34.46 -15.82
N GLN A 240 -11.83 33.46 -16.19
CA GLN A 240 -11.78 32.81 -17.50
C GLN A 240 -12.68 33.54 -18.49
N ASN A 241 -12.04 34.23 -19.43
CA ASN A 241 -12.68 34.88 -20.56
C ASN A 241 -12.94 33.92 -21.74
N VAL A 242 -13.03 32.61 -21.52
CA VAL A 242 -13.18 31.61 -22.58
C VAL A 242 -14.55 30.99 -22.54
N PHE A 243 -15.21 30.93 -23.70
CA PHE A 243 -16.58 30.43 -23.81
C PHE A 243 -16.75 29.53 -25.02
N ILE A 244 -17.49 28.45 -24.85
CA ILE A 244 -17.91 27.52 -25.89
C ILE A 244 -19.36 27.85 -26.22
N LEU A 245 -19.60 28.17 -27.48
CA LEU A 245 -20.93 28.38 -28.05
C LEU A 245 -21.46 27.06 -28.62
N GLU A 246 -22.74 26.77 -28.41
CA GLU A 246 -23.43 25.64 -29.04
C GLU A 246 -24.71 26.13 -29.71
N LYS A 247 -24.88 25.81 -31.00
CA LYS A 247 -26.09 26.08 -31.77
C LYS A 247 -26.31 24.93 -32.75
N GLU A 248 -27.48 24.30 -32.73
CA GLU A 248 -27.86 23.20 -33.63
C GLU A 248 -26.84 22.05 -33.63
N LYS A 249 -26.33 21.69 -32.44
CA LYS A 249 -25.27 20.68 -32.22
C LYS A 249 -23.93 21.00 -32.91
N LYS A 250 -23.73 22.25 -33.32
CA LYS A 250 -22.43 22.78 -33.76
C LYS A 250 -21.83 23.66 -32.68
N PHE A 251 -20.50 23.68 -32.64
CA PHE A 251 -19.75 24.36 -31.61
C PHE A 251 -18.90 25.49 -32.18
N GLY A 252 -18.76 26.56 -31.40
CA GLY A 252 -17.77 27.62 -31.62
C GLY A 252 -17.03 27.94 -30.33
N PHE A 253 -15.95 28.70 -30.44
CA PHE A 253 -15.12 29.07 -29.30
C PHE A 253 -14.77 30.55 -29.32
N ILE A 254 -14.92 31.16 -28.15
CA ILE A 254 -14.63 32.56 -27.89
C ILE A 254 -13.49 32.60 -26.88
N ASN A 255 -12.55 33.50 -27.11
CA ASN A 255 -11.54 33.88 -26.14
C ASN A 255 -11.56 35.42 -26.00
N ASN A 256 -11.92 35.90 -24.82
CA ASN A 256 -12.36 37.26 -24.53
C ASN A 256 -13.63 37.63 -25.29
N GLU A 257 -13.52 38.61 -26.18
CA GLU A 257 -14.61 39.06 -27.06
C GLU A 257 -14.42 38.55 -28.50
N THR A 258 -13.34 37.82 -28.78
CA THR A 258 -12.98 37.36 -30.12
C THR A 258 -13.51 35.95 -30.37
N LEU A 259 -14.28 35.79 -31.44
CA LEU A 259 -14.66 34.48 -31.97
C LEU A 259 -13.44 33.84 -32.63
N ILE A 260 -12.86 32.83 -31.99
CA ILE A 260 -11.69 32.10 -32.48
C ILE A 260 -12.10 31.00 -33.46
N TYR A 261 -13.16 30.25 -33.11
CA TYR A 261 -13.78 29.27 -34.00
C TYR A 261 -15.25 29.62 -34.19
N PRO A 262 -15.73 29.76 -35.44
CA PRO A 262 -17.15 29.96 -35.71
C PRO A 262 -17.98 28.73 -35.29
N VAL A 263 -19.29 28.91 -35.13
CA VAL A 263 -20.23 27.86 -34.66
C VAL A 263 -20.57 26.88 -35.79
N GLU A 264 -19.56 26.17 -36.26
CA GLU A 264 -19.64 25.19 -37.35
C GLU A 264 -18.86 23.90 -37.02
N MET A 265 -18.16 23.85 -35.89
CA MET A 265 -17.39 22.67 -35.46
C MET A 265 -18.34 21.54 -35.06
N GLU A 266 -18.00 20.31 -35.42
CA GLU A 266 -18.75 19.10 -35.06
C GLU A 266 -18.44 18.64 -33.65
N ARG A 267 -17.19 18.85 -33.20
CA ARG A 267 -16.77 18.64 -31.82
C ARG A 267 -15.80 19.72 -31.39
N LEU A 268 -15.82 20.02 -30.10
CA LEU A 268 -14.91 20.95 -29.47
C LEU A 268 -14.61 20.49 -28.04
N ASN A 269 -13.35 20.47 -27.67
CA ASN A 269 -12.92 20.14 -26.31
C ASN A 269 -11.87 21.14 -25.83
N PHE A 270 -12.04 21.61 -24.60
CA PHE A 270 -11.13 22.58 -23.97
C PHE A 270 -10.34 21.91 -22.84
N ASP A 271 -9.04 21.73 -23.06
CA ASP A 271 -8.11 21.31 -22.02
C ASP A 271 -7.71 22.51 -21.16
N ILE A 272 -8.39 22.66 -20.02
CA ILE A 272 -8.18 23.78 -19.08
C ILE A 272 -6.76 23.78 -18.54
N ALA A 273 -6.17 22.61 -18.28
CA ALA A 273 -4.85 22.49 -17.66
C ALA A 273 -3.75 22.95 -18.61
N ARG A 274 -3.89 22.60 -19.90
CA ARG A 274 -2.90 22.95 -20.95
C ARG A 274 -3.25 24.23 -21.71
N ARG A 275 -4.45 24.76 -21.50
CA ARG A 275 -5.00 25.93 -22.19
C ARG A 275 -5.02 25.76 -23.71
N VAL A 276 -5.42 24.57 -24.15
CA VAL A 276 -5.54 24.18 -25.57
C VAL A 276 -6.99 23.81 -25.89
N VAL A 277 -7.48 24.29 -27.03
CA VAL A 277 -8.80 23.93 -27.56
C VAL A 277 -8.61 23.05 -28.79
N THR A 278 -9.10 21.81 -28.73
CA THR A 278 -9.13 20.90 -29.88
C THR A 278 -10.50 20.95 -30.54
N VAL A 279 -10.52 20.99 -31.87
CA VAL A 279 -11.75 21.07 -32.67
C VAL A 279 -11.78 19.98 -33.73
N GLU A 280 -12.99 19.57 -34.14
CA GLU A 280 -13.23 18.63 -35.24
C GLU A 280 -14.23 19.23 -36.24
N LYS A 281 -13.89 19.20 -37.53
CA LYS A 281 -14.77 19.59 -38.65
C LYS A 281 -14.52 18.65 -39.83
N ASN A 282 -15.59 18.07 -40.38
CA ASN A 282 -15.51 17.12 -41.51
C ASN A 282 -14.58 15.93 -41.20
N LYS A 283 -14.64 15.41 -39.96
CA LYS A 283 -13.74 14.35 -39.42
C LYS A 283 -12.25 14.71 -39.32
N LEU A 284 -11.86 15.93 -39.68
CA LEU A 284 -10.50 16.44 -39.49
C LEU A 284 -10.43 17.24 -38.20
N LYS A 285 -9.28 17.18 -37.54
CA LYS A 285 -8.99 17.82 -36.27
C LYS A 285 -7.96 18.91 -36.43
N GLY A 286 -8.11 19.94 -35.59
CA GLY A 286 -7.15 21.02 -35.41
C GLY A 286 -7.12 21.46 -33.95
N ALA A 287 -6.28 22.43 -33.63
CA ALA A 287 -6.20 22.96 -32.27
C ALA A 287 -5.86 24.45 -32.24
N TYR A 288 -6.24 25.12 -31.15
CA TYR A 288 -5.86 26.50 -30.85
C TYR A 288 -5.20 26.56 -29.48
N PHE A 289 -4.03 27.20 -29.43
CA PHE A 289 -3.22 27.36 -28.21
C PHE A 289 -3.47 28.76 -27.64
N ILE A 290 -4.16 28.85 -26.51
CA ILE A 290 -4.68 30.12 -26.00
C ILE A 290 -3.55 31.10 -25.66
N ASP A 291 -2.47 30.61 -25.07
CA ASP A 291 -1.39 31.45 -24.56
C ASP A 291 -0.47 31.97 -25.67
N THR A 292 -0.22 31.15 -26.69
CA THR A 292 0.63 31.53 -27.84
C THR A 292 -0.17 32.13 -28.99
N LYS A 293 -1.51 32.04 -28.95
CA LYS A 293 -2.44 32.42 -30.03
C LYS A 293 -2.15 31.75 -31.37
N LYS A 294 -1.53 30.56 -31.35
CA LYS A 294 -1.22 29.77 -32.55
C LYS A 294 -2.35 28.80 -32.90
N TYR A 295 -2.45 28.53 -34.19
CA TYR A 295 -3.38 27.56 -34.77
C TYR A 295 -2.62 26.34 -35.27
N LEU A 296 -3.17 25.17 -34.98
CA LEU A 296 -2.85 23.93 -35.68
C LEU A 296 -4.02 23.67 -36.63
N ASP A 297 -3.72 23.69 -37.94
CA ASP A 297 -4.72 23.60 -39.00
C ASP A 297 -5.63 22.37 -38.87
N ILE A 298 -6.89 22.51 -39.30
CA ILE A 298 -7.89 21.43 -39.26
C ILE A 298 -7.69 20.47 -40.45
N ILE A 299 -6.55 19.78 -40.48
CA ILE A 299 -6.11 18.91 -41.58
C ILE A 299 -5.67 17.51 -41.13
N TYR A 300 -5.79 17.21 -39.84
CA TYR A 300 -5.30 15.96 -39.24
C TYR A 300 -6.43 14.98 -38.99
N ASP A 301 -6.21 13.69 -39.21
CA ASP A 301 -7.15 12.64 -38.81
C ASP A 301 -7.23 12.52 -37.28
N ASP A 302 -6.09 12.71 -36.60
CA ASP A 302 -6.00 12.67 -35.14
C ASP A 302 -4.90 13.58 -34.57
N ILE A 303 -5.07 14.02 -33.32
CA ILE A 303 -4.12 14.85 -32.58
C ILE A 303 -4.09 14.36 -31.13
N HIS A 304 -2.90 14.01 -30.64
CA HIS A 304 -2.69 13.55 -29.26
C HIS A 304 -1.58 14.35 -28.57
N PHE A 305 -1.82 14.76 -27.33
CA PHE A 305 -0.90 15.59 -26.55
C PHE A 305 -0.22 14.75 -25.46
N ASP A 306 1.11 14.73 -25.42
CA ASP A 306 1.87 14.08 -24.33
C ASP A 306 1.69 14.79 -22.98
N GLY A 307 1.39 16.08 -23.05
CA GLY A 307 1.19 17.00 -21.96
C GLY A 307 2.44 17.67 -21.40
N VAL A 308 3.59 17.49 -22.01
CA VAL A 308 4.86 18.06 -21.58
C VAL A 308 5.57 18.78 -22.74
N GLN A 309 5.84 18.09 -23.85
CA GLN A 309 6.75 18.60 -24.88
C GLN A 309 6.29 18.35 -26.32
N TYR A 310 5.54 17.28 -26.58
CA TYR A 310 5.26 16.80 -27.92
C TYR A 310 3.77 16.56 -28.20
N ILE A 311 3.41 16.73 -29.46
CA ILE A 311 2.07 16.51 -29.98
C ILE A 311 2.19 15.52 -31.14
N GLU A 312 1.61 14.34 -30.99
CA GLU A 312 1.45 13.41 -32.10
C GLU A 312 0.32 13.89 -33.00
N VAL A 313 0.59 13.90 -34.30
CA VAL A 313 -0.37 14.28 -35.34
C VAL A 313 -0.49 13.15 -36.35
N LYS A 314 -1.72 12.78 -36.72
CA LYS A 314 -1.99 11.78 -37.75
C LYS A 314 -2.60 12.43 -38.98
N LYS A 315 -2.06 12.14 -40.17
CA LYS A 315 -2.58 12.60 -41.46
C LYS A 315 -2.47 11.50 -42.50
N ASN A 316 -3.57 11.23 -43.22
CA ASN A 316 -3.71 10.09 -44.13
C ASN A 316 -3.34 8.76 -43.45
N LYS A 317 -3.74 8.59 -42.19
CA LYS A 317 -3.40 7.44 -41.31
C LYS A 317 -1.92 7.26 -40.95
N LEU A 318 -1.05 8.17 -41.36
CA LEU A 318 0.35 8.18 -40.94
C LEU A 318 0.54 9.12 -39.75
N SER A 319 1.33 8.70 -38.76
CA SER A 319 1.75 9.47 -37.61
C SER A 319 3.03 10.26 -37.89
N GLY A 320 3.08 11.47 -37.34
CA GLY A 320 4.28 12.27 -37.14
C GLY A 320 4.19 12.99 -35.80
N MET A 321 5.16 13.83 -35.50
CA MET A 321 5.22 14.53 -34.23
C MET A 321 5.71 15.96 -34.39
N ILE A 322 5.08 16.87 -33.67
CA ILE A 322 5.45 18.28 -33.60
C ILE A 322 5.67 18.69 -32.14
N ASP A 323 6.36 19.80 -31.91
CA ASP A 323 6.47 20.41 -30.58
C ASP A 323 5.32 21.41 -30.32
N TYR A 324 5.24 21.94 -29.08
CA TYR A 324 4.27 23.00 -28.74
C TYR A 324 4.55 24.35 -29.42
N LYS A 325 5.67 24.51 -30.13
CA LYS A 325 5.94 25.65 -31.02
C LYS A 325 5.41 25.41 -32.44
N LEU A 326 4.85 24.23 -32.70
CA LEU A 326 4.34 23.73 -33.98
C LEU A 326 5.44 23.47 -35.03
N GLN A 327 6.65 23.13 -34.57
CA GLN A 327 7.75 22.70 -35.42
C GLN A 327 7.72 21.18 -35.56
N THR A 328 7.96 20.67 -36.77
CA THR A 328 8.08 19.23 -37.02
C THR A 328 9.29 18.67 -36.29
N VAL A 329 9.05 17.69 -35.42
CA VAL A 329 10.07 16.91 -34.71
C VAL A 329 10.29 15.59 -35.43
N ILE A 330 9.20 14.90 -35.81
CA ILE A 330 9.22 13.66 -36.59
C ILE A 330 8.27 13.84 -37.78
N PRO A 331 8.72 13.61 -39.02
CA PRO A 331 7.88 13.74 -40.20
C PRO A 331 6.70 12.74 -40.17
N ILE A 332 5.61 13.09 -40.85
CA ILE A 332 4.40 12.25 -40.95
C ILE A 332 4.64 11.14 -41.98
N GLU A 333 5.27 10.05 -41.56
CA GLU A 333 5.63 8.92 -42.43
C GLU A 333 5.58 7.53 -41.75
N TYR A 334 5.15 7.47 -40.49
CA TYR A 334 5.08 6.25 -39.69
C TYR A 334 3.64 5.75 -39.62
N ASP A 335 3.43 4.45 -39.53
CA ASP A 335 2.08 3.90 -39.32
C ASP A 335 1.56 4.25 -37.91
N ASP A 336 2.47 4.32 -36.93
CA ASP A 336 2.18 4.67 -35.54
C ASP A 336 3.44 5.15 -34.80
N LEU A 337 3.26 6.03 -33.81
CA LEU A 337 4.32 6.54 -32.93
C LEU A 337 3.81 6.49 -31.48
N GLN A 338 4.49 5.75 -30.60
CA GLN A 338 4.10 5.73 -29.18
C GLN A 338 4.82 6.84 -28.43
N VAL A 339 4.03 7.84 -28.03
CA VAL A 339 4.49 9.06 -27.34
C VAL A 339 4.92 8.79 -25.88
N GLN A 340 4.46 7.67 -25.29
CA GLN A 340 4.79 7.28 -23.92
C GLN A 340 6.13 6.52 -23.84
N GLY A 341 7.23 7.17 -24.24
CA GLY A 341 8.57 6.66 -24.00
C GLY A 341 9.13 7.17 -22.68
N PHE A 342 9.32 6.28 -21.70
CA PHE A 342 10.33 6.51 -20.67
C PHE A 342 11.70 6.31 -21.36
N ASN A 343 12.67 7.21 -21.17
CA ASN A 343 13.96 7.33 -21.90
C ASN A 343 13.93 8.10 -23.25
N ASN A 344 15.13 8.52 -23.71
CA ASN A 344 15.41 9.53 -24.76
C ASN A 344 14.95 9.20 -26.21
N GLY A 345 13.75 8.64 -26.43
CA GLY A 345 13.22 8.32 -27.75
C GLY A 345 11.79 7.81 -27.76
N PHE A 346 11.33 7.33 -28.92
CA PHE A 346 9.96 6.88 -29.16
C PHE A 346 9.94 5.54 -29.89
N LYS A 347 8.97 4.69 -29.56
CA LYS A 347 8.68 3.49 -30.34
C LYS A 347 7.98 3.89 -31.62
N ALA A 348 8.53 3.48 -32.76
CA ALA A 348 8.01 3.81 -34.09
C ALA A 348 7.59 2.55 -34.84
N VAL A 349 6.50 2.65 -35.61
CA VAL A 349 5.97 1.56 -36.45
C VAL A 349 6.00 1.99 -37.91
N LYS A 350 6.56 1.14 -38.78
CA LYS A 350 6.54 1.33 -40.23
C LYS A 350 6.46 -0.03 -40.92
N ASN A 351 5.52 -0.18 -41.86
CA ASN A 351 5.18 -1.43 -42.53
C ASN A 351 4.92 -2.59 -41.54
N ASN A 352 4.17 -2.32 -40.47
CA ASN A 352 3.89 -3.26 -39.36
C ASN A 352 5.13 -3.76 -38.58
N LYS A 353 6.32 -3.21 -38.83
CA LYS A 353 7.53 -3.50 -38.06
C LYS A 353 7.82 -2.36 -37.10
N LYS A 354 8.34 -2.69 -35.92
CA LYS A 354 8.62 -1.76 -34.83
C LYS A 354 10.11 -1.54 -34.69
N GLY A 355 10.47 -0.31 -34.32
CA GLY A 355 11.82 0.13 -34.01
C GLY A 355 11.79 1.26 -32.99
N TRP A 356 12.91 1.99 -32.89
CA TRP A 356 13.07 3.08 -31.94
C TRP A 356 13.72 4.28 -32.59
N VAL A 357 13.16 5.46 -32.37
CA VAL A 357 13.65 6.73 -32.91
C VAL A 357 14.04 7.67 -31.78
N SER A 358 15.03 8.53 -31.99
CA SER A 358 15.49 9.50 -31.00
C SER A 358 14.47 10.64 -30.82
N LEU A 359 14.68 11.48 -29.80
CA LEU A 359 13.91 12.73 -29.62
C LEU A 359 14.00 13.71 -30.80
N LYS A 360 14.95 13.49 -31.73
CA LYS A 360 15.12 14.26 -32.96
C LYS A 360 14.60 13.54 -34.21
N GLY A 361 13.96 12.38 -34.04
CA GLY A 361 13.46 11.55 -35.14
C GLY A 361 14.52 10.70 -35.85
N GLU A 362 15.73 10.57 -35.30
CA GLU A 362 16.78 9.72 -35.88
C GLU A 362 16.49 8.25 -35.57
N VAL A 363 16.58 7.35 -36.55
CA VAL A 363 16.38 5.91 -36.31
C VAL A 363 17.56 5.35 -35.50
N ILE A 364 17.30 4.98 -34.25
CA ILE A 364 18.27 4.37 -33.33
C ILE A 364 18.25 2.84 -33.51
N ILE A 365 17.04 2.27 -33.51
CA ILE A 365 16.80 0.84 -33.69
C ILE A 365 15.92 0.68 -34.94
N PRO A 366 16.37 -0.08 -35.95
CA PRO A 366 15.65 -0.21 -37.21
C PRO A 366 14.28 -0.87 -36.99
N MET A 367 13.29 -0.45 -37.79
CA MET A 367 11.93 -1.00 -37.77
C MET A 367 11.87 -2.34 -38.51
N ILE A 368 12.48 -3.37 -37.90
CA ILE A 368 12.56 -4.73 -38.46
C ILE A 368 11.98 -5.80 -37.52
N TYR A 369 11.58 -5.40 -36.31
CA TYR A 369 11.08 -6.30 -35.27
C TYR A 369 9.56 -6.38 -35.28
N ASP A 370 9.01 -7.53 -34.94
CA ASP A 370 7.56 -7.69 -34.75
C ASP A 370 7.11 -7.06 -33.43
N GLU A 371 7.98 -7.10 -32.40
CA GLU A 371 7.82 -6.41 -31.12
C GLU A 371 9.17 -5.88 -30.60
N ILE A 372 9.12 -4.75 -29.90
CA ILE A 372 10.25 -4.15 -29.21
C ILE A 372 9.73 -3.42 -27.97
N ASP A 373 10.27 -3.75 -26.81
CA ASP A 373 9.90 -3.13 -25.53
C ASP A 373 11.14 -2.92 -24.66
N GLU A 374 11.20 -1.81 -23.94
CA GLU A 374 12.25 -1.59 -22.95
C GLU A 374 12.13 -2.59 -21.79
N LEU A 375 13.27 -3.07 -21.31
CA LEU A 375 13.33 -4.02 -20.19
C LEU A 375 13.34 -3.31 -18.82
N ASP A 376 13.30 -1.98 -18.79
CA ASP A 376 13.28 -1.16 -17.57
C ASP A 376 11.91 -1.28 -16.88
N ILE A 377 11.93 -1.50 -15.56
CA ILE A 377 10.72 -1.59 -14.73
C ILE A 377 10.94 -0.63 -13.57
N TYR A 378 9.95 0.25 -13.34
CA TYR A 378 9.93 1.29 -12.30
C TYR A 378 10.83 0.98 -11.07
N GLY A 379 12.04 1.56 -11.07
CA GLY A 379 12.96 1.53 -9.93
C GLY A 379 14.23 0.68 -10.08
N ASP A 380 14.28 -0.27 -11.03
CA ASP A 380 15.47 -1.12 -11.25
C ASP A 380 16.28 -0.66 -12.48
N THR A 381 17.32 0.14 -12.22
CA THR A 381 18.20 0.67 -13.27
C THR A 381 19.21 -0.33 -13.84
N SER A 382 19.29 -1.56 -13.30
CA SER A 382 20.32 -2.54 -13.67
C SER A 382 20.18 -3.05 -15.10
N PHE A 383 18.98 -2.93 -15.68
CA PHE A 383 18.65 -3.31 -17.05
C PHE A 383 18.37 -2.11 -17.95
N LYS A 384 18.75 -0.91 -17.51
CA LYS A 384 18.55 0.32 -18.28
C LYS A 384 19.21 0.21 -19.64
N ASN A 385 18.54 0.72 -20.67
CA ASN A 385 19.00 0.71 -22.07
C ASN A 385 19.00 -0.68 -22.74
N LEU A 386 18.37 -1.70 -22.15
CA LEU A 386 18.13 -2.97 -22.80
C LEU A 386 16.71 -3.03 -23.35
N PHE A 387 16.57 -3.62 -24.53
CA PHE A 387 15.31 -3.80 -25.24
C PHE A 387 15.10 -5.28 -25.50
N LYS A 388 13.91 -5.77 -25.14
CA LYS A 388 13.41 -7.07 -25.55
C LYS A 388 12.85 -6.93 -26.95
N VAL A 389 13.34 -7.75 -27.89
CA VAL A 389 12.91 -7.75 -29.29
C VAL A 389 12.36 -9.10 -29.70
N LYS A 390 11.33 -9.11 -30.55
CA LYS A 390 10.70 -10.32 -31.09
C LYS A 390 10.75 -10.32 -32.62
N GLN A 391 11.08 -11.47 -33.21
CA GLN A 391 10.87 -11.77 -34.63
C GLN A 391 10.27 -13.17 -34.79
N GLY A 392 9.13 -13.26 -35.49
CA GLY A 392 8.33 -14.48 -35.48
C GLY A 392 7.90 -14.81 -34.04
N GLU A 393 8.20 -16.01 -33.56
CA GLU A 393 7.93 -16.42 -32.16
C GLU A 393 9.15 -16.27 -31.24
N ASP A 394 10.32 -15.95 -31.80
CA ASP A 394 11.56 -15.94 -31.05
C ASP A 394 11.90 -14.56 -30.51
N ILE A 395 12.54 -14.54 -29.36
CA ILE A 395 12.87 -13.36 -28.56
C ILE A 395 14.38 -13.27 -28.39
N GLY A 396 14.90 -12.05 -28.45
CA GLY A 396 16.27 -11.70 -28.10
C GLY A 396 16.33 -10.42 -27.27
N ILE A 397 17.54 -10.03 -26.89
CA ILE A 397 17.81 -8.77 -26.19
C ILE A 397 18.83 -7.98 -27.00
N ILE A 398 18.55 -6.71 -27.23
CA ILE A 398 19.50 -5.74 -27.79
C ILE A 398 19.69 -4.60 -26.80
N ASN A 399 20.75 -3.83 -26.95
CA ASN A 399 20.91 -2.57 -26.23
C ASN A 399 20.43 -1.37 -27.05
N LYS A 400 20.48 -0.17 -26.45
CA LYS A 400 20.08 1.10 -27.11
C LYS A 400 20.85 1.47 -28.38
N ILE A 401 22.00 0.87 -28.67
CA ILE A 401 22.73 1.11 -29.93
C ILE A 401 22.47 -0.01 -30.95
N ASN A 402 21.40 -0.79 -30.75
CA ASN A 402 21.04 -1.95 -31.56
C ASN A 402 22.12 -3.05 -31.60
N LYS A 403 23.00 -3.12 -30.59
CA LYS A 403 23.93 -4.25 -30.44
C LYS A 403 23.17 -5.41 -29.81
N THR A 404 23.26 -6.58 -30.43
CA THR A 404 22.76 -7.84 -29.86
C THR A 404 23.48 -8.19 -28.57
N ILE A 405 22.70 -8.36 -27.50
CA ILE A 405 23.13 -8.85 -26.19
C ILE A 405 22.81 -10.34 -26.09
N LEU A 406 21.56 -10.70 -26.40
CA LEU A 406 21.12 -12.09 -26.57
C LEU A 406 20.51 -12.25 -27.97
N PRO A 407 20.93 -13.25 -28.75
CA PRO A 407 20.37 -13.49 -30.09
C PRO A 407 18.88 -13.87 -30.01
N ILE A 408 18.17 -13.64 -31.11
CA ILE A 408 16.74 -13.94 -31.23
C ILE A 408 16.55 -15.44 -31.46
N GLN A 409 16.49 -16.19 -30.36
CA GLN A 409 16.38 -17.66 -30.38
C GLN A 409 15.65 -18.23 -29.16
N PHE A 410 15.19 -17.38 -28.25
CA PHE A 410 14.54 -17.80 -27.01
C PHE A 410 13.02 -17.72 -27.15
N GLU A 411 12.32 -18.71 -26.62
CA GLU A 411 10.86 -18.68 -26.51
C GLU A 411 10.43 -17.59 -25.50
N TYR A 412 11.20 -17.43 -24.42
CA TYR A 412 10.92 -16.45 -23.38
C TYR A 412 12.21 -15.94 -22.71
N ILE A 413 12.25 -14.65 -22.37
CA ILE A 413 13.35 -14.04 -21.61
C ILE A 413 12.75 -13.22 -20.46
N PHE A 414 13.29 -13.40 -19.26
CA PHE A 414 12.89 -12.74 -18.02
C PHE A 414 14.09 -12.45 -17.12
N LYS A 415 13.87 -11.64 -16.08
CA LYS A 415 14.92 -11.29 -15.11
C LYS A 415 14.98 -12.30 -13.97
N ARG A 416 16.18 -12.55 -13.45
CA ARG A 416 16.44 -13.28 -12.20
C ARG A 416 17.62 -12.63 -11.47
N GLY A 417 17.37 -12.04 -10.31
CA GLY A 417 18.35 -11.15 -9.68
C GLY A 417 18.88 -10.11 -10.66
N ASN A 418 20.21 -10.06 -10.80
CA ASN A 418 20.91 -9.16 -11.73
C ASN A 418 21.11 -9.73 -13.15
N PHE A 419 20.47 -10.84 -13.48
CA PHE A 419 20.72 -11.61 -14.71
C PHE A 419 19.50 -11.67 -15.62
N LEU A 420 19.77 -11.96 -16.89
CA LEU A 420 18.81 -12.36 -17.91
C LEU A 420 18.70 -13.88 -17.90
N CYS A 421 17.49 -14.41 -17.77
CA CYS A 421 17.20 -15.84 -17.87
C CYS A 421 16.45 -16.10 -19.18
N GLY A 422 17.06 -16.90 -20.06
CA GLY A 422 16.52 -17.24 -21.38
C GLY A 422 16.04 -18.68 -21.42
N LYS A 423 14.76 -18.89 -21.77
CA LYS A 423 14.14 -20.20 -21.98
C LYS A 423 14.12 -20.54 -23.48
N THR A 424 14.63 -21.71 -23.85
CA THR A 424 14.57 -22.24 -25.22
C THR A 424 13.27 -23.01 -25.47
N LYS A 425 12.98 -23.29 -26.75
CA LYS A 425 11.83 -24.10 -27.17
C LYS A 425 11.84 -25.54 -26.61
N GLU A 426 13.02 -26.04 -26.23
CA GLU A 426 13.18 -27.33 -25.55
C GLU A 426 12.91 -27.23 -24.03
N ALA A 427 12.36 -26.10 -23.56
CA ALA A 427 12.12 -25.79 -22.16
C ALA A 427 13.38 -25.86 -21.28
N LYS A 428 14.54 -25.48 -21.84
CA LYS A 428 15.80 -25.36 -21.10
C LYS A 428 16.14 -23.90 -20.84
N PHE A 429 16.68 -23.64 -19.66
CA PHE A 429 16.97 -22.31 -19.15
C PHE A 429 18.48 -22.06 -19.12
N GLY A 430 18.89 -20.91 -19.65
CA GLY A 430 20.25 -20.38 -19.51
C GLY A 430 20.24 -19.06 -18.75
N LEU A 431 21.39 -18.69 -18.20
CA LEU A 431 21.57 -17.49 -17.36
C LEU A 431 22.69 -16.63 -17.95
N TYR A 432 22.44 -15.34 -18.11
CA TYR A 432 23.32 -14.42 -18.81
C TYR A 432 23.42 -13.09 -18.06
N LYS A 433 24.59 -12.45 -18.08
CA LYS A 433 24.74 -11.07 -17.62
C LYS A 433 24.09 -10.09 -18.59
N THR A 434 23.91 -8.85 -18.16
CA THR A 434 23.29 -7.77 -18.95
C THR A 434 24.13 -7.30 -20.14
N ASP A 435 25.42 -7.66 -20.19
CA ASP A 435 26.31 -7.45 -21.33
C ASP A 435 26.32 -8.62 -22.33
N GLY A 436 25.65 -9.74 -21.99
CA GLY A 436 25.54 -10.95 -22.81
C GLY A 436 26.50 -12.07 -22.39
N GLU A 437 27.36 -11.87 -21.39
CA GLU A 437 28.22 -12.94 -20.87
C GLU A 437 27.37 -14.13 -20.40
N THR A 438 27.70 -15.33 -20.87
CA THR A 438 26.98 -16.56 -20.49
C THR A 438 27.50 -17.08 -19.17
N ILE A 439 26.64 -17.11 -18.14
CA ILE A 439 26.91 -17.78 -16.88
C ILE A 439 26.56 -19.26 -17.00
N LEU A 440 25.33 -19.56 -17.43
CA LEU A 440 24.83 -20.91 -17.66
C LEU A 440 24.30 -21.04 -19.09
N LYS A 441 24.78 -22.05 -19.81
CA LYS A 441 24.18 -22.47 -21.09
C LYS A 441 22.76 -23.01 -20.86
N PRO A 442 21.87 -22.95 -21.87
CA PRO A 442 20.49 -23.38 -21.73
C PRO A 442 20.35 -24.91 -21.70
N GLU A 443 20.76 -25.51 -20.58
CA GLU A 443 20.75 -26.95 -20.33
C GLU A 443 19.94 -27.30 -19.06
N TYR A 444 19.58 -26.29 -18.27
CA TYR A 444 18.94 -26.43 -16.97
C TYR A 444 17.42 -26.53 -17.12
N ASN A 445 16.80 -27.34 -16.28
CA ASN A 445 15.34 -27.52 -16.23
C ASN A 445 14.63 -26.33 -15.59
N PHE A 446 15.26 -25.66 -14.63
CA PHE A 446 14.70 -24.49 -13.97
C PHE A 446 15.78 -23.65 -13.27
N ILE A 447 15.55 -22.34 -13.16
CA ILE A 447 16.42 -21.40 -12.43
C ILE A 447 15.55 -20.48 -11.55
N TRP A 448 15.85 -20.41 -10.26
CA TRP A 448 15.09 -19.63 -9.27
C TRP A 448 15.99 -18.99 -8.22
N GLU A 449 15.44 -17.99 -7.52
CA GLU A 449 16.08 -17.28 -6.42
C GLU A 449 15.82 -17.99 -5.09
N SER A 450 16.73 -17.86 -4.13
CA SER A 450 16.45 -18.31 -2.77
C SER A 450 15.19 -17.63 -2.22
N ALA A 451 14.44 -18.36 -1.40
CA ALA A 451 13.25 -17.83 -0.72
C ALA A 451 13.62 -17.01 0.54
N SER A 452 14.84 -17.12 1.05
CA SER A 452 15.24 -16.40 2.26
C SER A 452 15.42 -14.89 2.02
N GLU A 453 14.83 -14.09 2.90
CA GLU A 453 14.97 -12.62 2.88
C GLU A 453 16.46 -12.24 2.99
N GLY A 454 16.93 -11.39 2.06
CA GLY A 454 18.33 -10.96 2.02
C GLY A 454 19.30 -11.98 1.42
N SER A 455 18.84 -13.19 1.09
CA SER A 455 19.64 -14.13 0.32
C SER A 455 19.82 -13.64 -1.11
N LYS A 456 20.95 -14.05 -1.65
CA LYS A 456 21.53 -13.57 -2.88
C LYS A 456 21.84 -14.72 -3.86
N LEU A 457 21.50 -15.93 -3.45
CA LEU A 457 21.77 -17.15 -4.18
C LEU A 457 20.71 -17.41 -5.25
N LEU A 458 21.19 -17.87 -6.41
CA LEU A 458 20.40 -18.50 -7.44
C LEU A 458 20.64 -20.00 -7.44
N PHE A 459 19.56 -20.75 -7.64
CA PHE A 459 19.54 -22.18 -7.78
C PHE A 459 19.19 -22.52 -9.22
N ALA A 460 19.96 -23.41 -9.83
CA ALA A 460 19.71 -23.93 -11.17
C ALA A 460 19.69 -25.46 -11.13
N GLN A 461 18.57 -26.07 -11.54
CA GLN A 461 18.43 -27.52 -11.54
C GLN A 461 18.75 -28.09 -12.91
N LYS A 462 19.66 -29.06 -12.95
CA LYS A 462 19.95 -29.87 -14.14
C LYS A 462 19.66 -31.32 -13.80
N GLU A 463 18.62 -31.87 -14.41
CA GLU A 463 18.07 -33.19 -14.08
C GLU A 463 17.66 -33.26 -12.60
N THR A 464 18.40 -34.02 -11.78
CA THR A 464 18.14 -34.20 -10.34
C THR A 464 19.14 -33.46 -9.46
N LEU A 465 20.10 -32.76 -10.06
CA LEU A 465 21.20 -32.10 -9.37
C LEU A 465 21.04 -30.58 -9.45
N TYR A 466 21.60 -29.90 -8.46
CA TYR A 466 21.51 -28.47 -8.29
C TYR A 466 22.88 -27.81 -8.46
N THR A 467 22.87 -26.68 -9.16
CA THR A 467 23.95 -25.70 -9.27
C THR A 467 23.56 -24.47 -8.45
N ILE A 468 24.50 -23.94 -7.66
CA ILE A 468 24.30 -22.78 -6.79
C ILE A 468 25.22 -21.66 -7.27
N ILE A 469 24.66 -20.47 -7.44
CA ILE A 469 25.31 -19.31 -8.04
C ILE A 469 25.09 -18.10 -7.12
N ASP A 470 26.12 -17.27 -6.96
CA ASP A 470 26.01 -16.00 -6.21
C ASP A 470 25.51 -14.82 -7.09
N VAL A 471 25.46 -13.61 -6.50
CA VAL A 471 24.99 -12.40 -7.19
C VAL A 471 25.85 -11.93 -8.35
N ASP A 472 27.11 -12.35 -8.38
CA ASP A 472 28.09 -11.95 -9.38
C ASP A 472 28.16 -12.97 -10.53
N GLY A 473 27.47 -14.10 -10.38
CA GLY A 473 27.35 -15.16 -11.37
C GLY A 473 28.40 -16.25 -11.17
N LYS A 474 29.12 -16.26 -10.04
CA LYS A 474 30.10 -17.30 -9.73
C LYS A 474 29.36 -18.54 -9.25
N MET A 475 29.67 -19.68 -9.86
CA MET A 475 29.18 -20.98 -9.41
C MET A 475 29.89 -21.35 -8.10
N ILE A 476 29.12 -21.38 -7.02
CA ILE A 476 29.58 -21.84 -5.70
C ILE A 476 29.66 -23.37 -5.71
N TYR A 477 28.63 -24.01 -6.25
CA TYR A 477 28.57 -25.45 -6.48
C TYR A 477 28.03 -25.71 -7.88
N ASP A 478 28.78 -26.45 -8.70
CA ASP A 478 28.38 -26.77 -10.07
C ASP A 478 27.88 -28.21 -10.14
N ASN A 479 26.57 -28.37 -10.28
CA ASN A 479 25.88 -29.65 -10.54
C ASN A 479 26.31 -30.81 -9.62
N VAL A 480 26.64 -30.53 -8.36
CA VAL A 480 27.16 -31.52 -7.39
C VAL A 480 26.25 -31.71 -6.18
N ILE A 481 25.18 -30.92 -6.06
CA ILE A 481 24.23 -30.98 -4.95
C ILE A 481 23.05 -31.87 -5.35
N LYS A 482 22.75 -32.87 -4.53
CA LYS A 482 21.59 -33.77 -4.70
C LYS A 482 20.36 -33.29 -3.96
N LYS A 483 20.57 -32.69 -2.79
CA LYS A 483 19.51 -32.27 -1.87
C LYS A 483 20.00 -31.09 -1.07
N TYR A 484 19.08 -30.20 -0.70
CA TYR A 484 19.33 -29.12 0.24
C TYR A 484 18.11 -28.90 1.13
N ASN A 485 18.31 -28.34 2.31
CA ASN A 485 17.23 -27.84 3.16
C ASN A 485 17.80 -26.83 4.17
N TYR A 486 16.91 -26.13 4.88
CA TYR A 486 17.29 -25.24 5.97
C TYR A 486 17.65 -26.04 7.23
N ILE A 487 18.58 -25.50 8.01
CA ILE A 487 18.92 -26.04 9.33
C ILE A 487 18.11 -25.28 10.38
N HIS A 488 17.20 -25.98 11.05
CA HIS A 488 16.33 -25.36 12.05
C HIS A 488 17.08 -25.13 13.37
N ASP A 489 16.87 -23.94 13.97
CA ASP A 489 17.17 -23.68 15.38
C ASP A 489 15.94 -24.09 16.19
N GLU A 490 16.10 -24.48 17.44
CA GLU A 490 14.96 -24.89 18.26
C GLU A 490 14.12 -23.69 18.74
N SER A 491 14.74 -22.53 18.98
CA SER A 491 14.00 -21.27 19.11
C SER A 491 13.31 -20.84 17.80
N ASN A 492 13.66 -21.50 16.69
CA ASN A 492 13.12 -21.30 15.35
C ASN A 492 12.36 -22.55 14.86
N LEU A 493 11.34 -22.92 15.63
CA LEU A 493 10.01 -23.05 15.04
C LEU A 493 9.67 -21.70 14.37
N LEU A 494 10.38 -21.28 13.31
CA LEU A 494 10.20 -20.03 12.57
C LEU A 494 10.49 -20.28 11.09
N ASN A 495 9.64 -19.70 10.25
CA ASN A 495 9.77 -19.67 8.80
C ASN A 495 11.16 -19.12 8.41
N PRO A 496 11.96 -19.79 7.55
CA PRO A 496 13.23 -19.25 7.05
C PRO A 496 13.09 -17.92 6.30
N GLU A 497 11.89 -17.52 5.90
CA GLU A 497 11.59 -16.19 5.36
C GLU A 497 11.54 -15.10 6.45
N LEU A 498 11.33 -15.46 7.73
CA LEU A 498 11.29 -14.54 8.87
C LEU A 498 12.61 -14.52 9.66
N ASP A 499 13.52 -15.46 9.40
CA ASP A 499 14.86 -15.48 10.01
C ASP A 499 15.79 -14.48 9.33
N ARG A 500 15.49 -13.20 9.52
CA ARG A 500 16.21 -12.06 8.93
C ARG A 500 17.69 -12.09 9.32
N GLY A 501 18.50 -12.66 8.41
CA GLY A 501 19.95 -12.62 8.44
C GLY A 501 20.65 -13.83 9.06
N ARG A 502 19.97 -14.98 9.23
CA ARG A 502 20.60 -16.21 9.77
C ARG A 502 20.13 -17.49 9.06
N SER A 503 19.90 -17.44 7.75
CA SER A 503 19.54 -18.63 6.98
C SER A 503 20.77 -19.50 6.71
N TYR A 504 20.81 -20.66 7.35
CA TYR A 504 21.80 -21.69 7.09
C TYR A 504 21.17 -22.84 6.32
N LEU A 505 21.74 -23.14 5.15
CA LEU A 505 21.38 -24.30 4.34
C LEU A 505 22.33 -25.44 4.66
N TYR A 506 21.80 -26.65 4.82
CA TYR A 506 22.60 -27.83 4.57
C TYR A 506 22.48 -28.24 3.11
N PHE A 507 23.60 -28.65 2.55
CA PHE A 507 23.68 -29.26 1.24
C PHE A 507 24.11 -30.72 1.39
N GLN A 508 23.52 -31.62 0.62
CA GLN A 508 24.00 -33.00 0.44
C GLN A 508 24.57 -33.15 -0.96
N ASN A 509 25.85 -33.50 -1.07
CA ASN A 509 26.51 -33.66 -2.36
C ASN A 509 26.29 -35.05 -2.97
N VAL A 510 26.81 -35.25 -4.19
CA VAL A 510 26.74 -36.55 -4.91
C VAL A 510 27.40 -37.72 -4.16
N LYS A 511 28.35 -37.45 -3.25
CA LYS A 511 29.00 -38.46 -2.37
C LYS A 511 28.22 -38.73 -1.08
N ASN A 512 26.98 -38.23 -0.98
CA ASN A 512 26.10 -38.32 0.19
C ASN A 512 26.69 -37.70 1.47
N LYS A 513 27.67 -36.79 1.33
CA LYS A 513 28.21 -35.99 2.44
C LYS A 513 27.49 -34.66 2.53
N PHE A 514 27.40 -34.15 3.74
CA PHE A 514 26.73 -32.91 4.07
C PHE A 514 27.72 -31.80 4.41
N GLY A 515 27.41 -30.60 3.92
CA GLY A 515 28.06 -29.34 4.25
C GLY A 515 26.99 -28.30 4.60
N VAL A 516 27.43 -27.13 5.08
CA VAL A 516 26.55 -26.04 5.53
C VAL A 516 27.04 -24.73 4.94
N TYR A 517 26.09 -23.94 4.46
CA TYR A 517 26.33 -22.64 3.86
C TYR A 517 25.43 -21.59 4.51
N ASP A 518 26.03 -20.46 4.87
CA ASP A 518 25.34 -19.25 5.28
C ASP A 518 25.01 -18.45 4.03
N GLU A 519 23.74 -18.46 3.63
CA GLU A 519 23.32 -17.82 2.37
C GLU A 519 23.16 -16.31 2.49
N THR A 520 22.97 -15.78 3.69
CA THR A 520 22.88 -14.34 3.92
C THR A 520 24.26 -13.70 3.81
N ASN A 521 25.27 -14.32 4.43
CA ASN A 521 26.65 -13.82 4.40
C ASN A 521 27.49 -14.43 3.28
N GLU A 522 26.89 -15.22 2.40
CA GLU A 522 27.54 -15.89 1.26
C GLU A 522 28.81 -16.65 1.67
N LYS A 523 28.73 -17.44 2.75
CA LYS A 523 29.88 -18.12 3.35
C LYS A 523 29.67 -19.61 3.49
N GLU A 524 30.63 -20.40 3.00
CA GLU A 524 30.71 -21.82 3.37
C GLU A 524 31.14 -21.93 4.84
N CYS A 525 30.25 -22.49 5.68
CA CYS A 525 30.52 -22.71 7.09
C CYS A 525 31.14 -24.09 7.32
N LEU A 526 30.49 -25.13 6.78
CA LEU A 526 30.92 -26.51 6.94
C LEU A 526 31.16 -27.14 5.56
N PRO A 527 32.34 -27.73 5.31
CA PRO A 527 32.59 -28.47 4.07
C PRO A 527 31.83 -29.79 4.03
N PHE A 528 31.75 -30.42 2.85
CA PHE A 528 31.11 -31.73 2.64
C PHE A 528 31.86 -32.91 3.28
N LEU A 529 31.90 -32.97 4.60
CA LEU A 529 32.59 -34.00 5.37
C LEU A 529 31.65 -34.84 6.23
N TYR A 530 30.45 -34.34 6.52
CA TYR A 530 29.55 -34.91 7.52
C TYR A 530 28.58 -35.93 6.91
N ASP A 531 28.14 -36.89 7.70
CA ASP A 531 27.14 -37.90 7.35
C ASP A 531 25.71 -37.44 7.65
N GLY A 532 25.56 -36.29 8.31
CA GLY A 532 24.27 -35.64 8.56
C GLY A 532 24.44 -34.34 9.35
N ILE A 533 23.50 -33.42 9.14
CA ILE A 533 23.34 -32.18 9.92
C ILE A 533 21.98 -32.27 10.59
N ARG A 534 21.89 -31.95 11.88
CA ARG A 534 20.67 -32.19 12.65
C ARG A 534 19.99 -30.93 13.17
N GLN A 535 20.68 -30.15 13.98
CA GLN A 535 20.16 -28.94 14.62
C GLN A 535 21.25 -27.87 14.59
N ARG A 536 20.84 -26.60 14.60
CA ARG A 536 21.74 -25.49 14.94
C ARG A 536 21.31 -24.85 16.26
N PHE A 537 22.25 -24.11 16.85
CA PHE A 537 22.01 -23.21 17.96
C PHE A 537 22.86 -21.96 17.75
N SER A 538 22.25 -20.79 17.80
CA SER A 538 22.95 -19.51 17.58
C SER A 538 22.93 -18.62 18.82
N THR A 539 24.08 -18.08 19.19
CA THR A 539 24.25 -17.06 20.23
C THR A 539 24.84 -15.77 19.64
N ALA A 540 24.98 -14.71 20.44
CA ALA A 540 25.61 -13.45 20.09
C ALA A 540 27.04 -13.66 19.57
N GLY A 541 27.18 -13.80 18.25
CA GLY A 541 28.45 -13.87 17.52
C GLY A 541 28.88 -15.26 17.05
N GLN A 542 28.18 -16.34 17.44
CA GLN A 542 28.60 -17.70 17.11
C GLN A 542 27.41 -18.62 16.85
N THR A 543 27.51 -19.44 15.81
CA THR A 543 26.55 -20.53 15.54
C THR A 543 27.23 -21.88 15.69
N TYR A 544 26.51 -22.84 16.27
CA TYR A 544 26.91 -24.22 16.49
C TYR A 544 25.97 -25.17 15.77
N PHE A 545 26.49 -26.30 15.31
CA PHE A 545 25.76 -27.33 14.59
C PHE A 545 25.98 -28.69 15.22
N ILE A 546 24.90 -29.44 15.48
CA ILE A 546 24.98 -30.87 15.76
C ILE A 546 25.14 -31.59 14.43
N VAL A 547 26.27 -32.29 14.30
CA VAL A 547 26.68 -32.96 13.07
C VAL A 547 27.04 -34.41 13.34
N LYS A 548 26.82 -35.26 12.35
CA LYS A 548 27.15 -36.68 12.39
C LYS A 548 28.40 -36.95 11.55
N LYS A 549 29.34 -37.72 12.09
CA LYS A 549 30.52 -38.23 11.36
C LYS A 549 30.71 -39.71 11.70
N GLY A 550 30.64 -40.56 10.68
CA GLY A 550 30.49 -41.99 10.87
C GLY A 550 29.17 -42.32 11.58
N SER A 551 29.24 -43.07 12.67
CA SER A 551 28.07 -43.43 13.49
C SER A 551 27.82 -42.49 14.68
N LYS A 552 28.70 -41.51 14.92
CA LYS A 552 28.68 -40.66 16.12
C LYS A 552 28.35 -39.21 15.81
N PHE A 553 27.78 -38.53 16.80
CA PHE A 553 27.49 -37.11 16.79
C PHE A 553 28.54 -36.31 17.56
N GLY A 554 28.76 -35.09 17.09
CA GLY A 554 29.57 -34.05 17.72
C GLY A 554 28.95 -32.68 17.47
N VAL A 555 29.58 -31.65 18.03
CA VAL A 555 29.21 -30.24 17.80
C VAL A 555 30.37 -29.54 17.14
N VAL A 556 30.08 -28.81 16.06
CA VAL A 556 31.04 -27.91 15.41
C VAL A 556 30.51 -26.49 15.39
N ASN A 557 31.40 -25.51 15.37
CA ASN A 557 31.03 -24.11 15.21
C ASN A 557 30.92 -23.74 13.70
N ASN A 558 30.50 -22.52 13.38
CA ASN A 558 30.38 -22.03 11.99
C ASN A 558 31.72 -21.76 11.28
N GLU A 559 32.85 -22.01 11.95
CA GLU A 559 34.21 -22.04 11.38
C GLU A 559 34.69 -23.48 11.18
N ASN A 560 33.80 -24.47 11.32
CA ASN A 560 34.09 -25.89 11.24
C ASN A 560 35.05 -26.41 12.32
N ALA A 561 35.27 -25.66 13.41
CA ALA A 561 36.04 -26.11 14.55
C ALA A 561 35.18 -27.08 15.39
N THR A 562 35.78 -28.20 15.79
CA THR A 562 35.11 -29.17 16.68
C THR A 562 35.08 -28.63 18.09
N VAL A 563 33.87 -28.43 18.61
CA VAL A 563 33.59 -27.94 19.96
C VAL A 563 33.31 -29.12 20.90
N VAL A 564 32.46 -30.05 20.46
CA VAL A 564 32.21 -31.34 21.13
C VAL A 564 32.65 -32.47 20.18
N PRO A 565 33.55 -33.37 20.60
CA PRO A 565 34.06 -34.45 19.76
C PRO A 565 32.97 -35.44 19.33
N PHE A 566 33.22 -36.13 18.22
CA PHE A 566 32.36 -37.15 17.65
C PHE A 566 32.37 -38.46 18.46
N ALA A 567 31.89 -38.41 19.69
CA ALA A 567 31.93 -39.53 20.65
C ALA A 567 30.55 -40.04 21.08
N TYR A 568 29.49 -39.31 20.72
CA TYR A 568 28.15 -39.52 21.27
C TYR A 568 27.24 -40.27 20.30
N ASP A 569 26.39 -41.13 20.83
CA ASP A 569 25.33 -41.82 20.06
C ASP A 569 24.23 -40.84 19.67
N ASP A 570 24.02 -39.80 20.49
CA ASP A 570 23.03 -38.77 20.29
C ASP A 570 23.40 -37.50 21.07
N LEU A 571 22.99 -36.34 20.59
CA LEU A 571 23.13 -35.03 21.27
C LEU A 571 21.76 -34.33 21.29
N ASN A 572 21.59 -33.19 21.97
CA ASN A 572 20.39 -32.37 21.82
C ASN A 572 20.58 -30.91 22.22
N PHE A 573 20.12 -29.98 21.37
CA PHE A 573 20.01 -28.55 21.69
C PHE A 573 18.63 -28.17 22.21
N ASP A 574 17.76 -29.13 22.50
CA ASP A 574 16.41 -28.84 22.99
C ASP A 574 16.39 -28.04 24.33
N LEU A 575 15.45 -27.10 24.40
CA LEU A 575 15.19 -25.97 25.29
C LEU A 575 16.42 -25.11 25.65
N LEU A 576 17.37 -24.96 24.72
CA LEU A 576 18.61 -24.22 24.97
C LEU A 576 18.46 -22.73 24.67
N LEU A 577 18.70 -21.86 25.67
CA LEU A 577 18.70 -20.41 25.54
C LEU A 577 19.96 -19.79 26.12
N ASP A 578 20.51 -18.77 25.43
CA ASP A 578 21.65 -18.01 25.92
C ASP A 578 21.22 -16.74 26.66
N TYR A 579 21.27 -16.81 27.99
CA TYR A 579 21.12 -15.66 28.90
C TYR A 579 22.43 -15.33 29.64
N GLY A 580 23.59 -15.67 29.05
CA GLY A 580 24.89 -15.54 29.71
C GLY A 580 25.13 -16.55 30.84
N LYS A 581 24.34 -17.63 30.90
CA LYS A 581 24.52 -18.77 31.82
C LYS A 581 25.35 -19.87 31.14
N GLU A 582 25.96 -20.76 31.91
CA GLU A 582 26.63 -21.94 31.35
C GLU A 582 25.63 -22.81 30.58
N LEU A 583 25.99 -23.15 29.35
CA LEU A 583 25.17 -23.94 28.43
C LEU A 583 25.50 -25.43 28.56
N PHE A 584 24.45 -26.25 28.64
CA PHE A 584 24.56 -27.69 28.79
C PHE A 584 23.80 -28.42 27.68
N ILE A 585 24.42 -29.49 27.18
CA ILE A 585 23.94 -30.34 26.10
C ILE A 585 23.61 -31.70 26.71
N THR A 586 22.37 -32.15 26.50
CA THR A 586 22.01 -33.54 26.80
C THR A 586 22.69 -34.45 25.79
N ALA A 587 23.42 -35.45 26.28
CA ALA A 587 24.17 -36.36 25.43
C ALA A 587 23.83 -37.81 25.75
N LYS A 588 23.87 -38.67 24.72
CA LYS A 588 23.76 -40.12 24.84
C LYS A 588 25.08 -40.77 24.50
N LYS A 589 25.54 -41.68 25.35
CA LYS A 589 26.76 -42.47 25.15
C LYS A 589 26.56 -43.87 25.69
N SER A 590 26.85 -44.88 24.88
CA SER A 590 26.68 -46.30 25.22
C SER A 590 25.26 -46.62 25.70
N ASN A 591 24.25 -46.10 24.99
CA ASN A 591 22.82 -46.24 25.32
C ASN A 591 22.35 -45.64 26.65
N LYS A 592 23.16 -44.82 27.32
CA LYS A 592 22.78 -44.07 28.52
C LYS A 592 22.89 -42.58 28.27
N TYR A 593 22.10 -41.80 28.98
CA TYR A 593 22.08 -40.35 28.90
C TYR A 593 22.86 -39.73 30.06
N GLY A 594 23.53 -38.62 29.76
CA GLY A 594 24.27 -37.77 30.69
C GLY A 594 24.21 -36.31 30.22
N LEU A 595 24.86 -35.43 30.96
CA LEU A 595 24.90 -33.99 30.67
C LEU A 595 26.34 -33.55 30.47
N ILE A 596 26.59 -32.81 29.40
CA ILE A 596 27.90 -32.22 29.13
C ILE A 596 27.75 -30.70 28.94
N ASN A 597 28.84 -29.95 29.06
CA ASN A 597 28.88 -28.57 28.60
C ASN A 597 29.54 -28.47 27.21
N PHE A 598 29.60 -27.26 26.64
CA PHE A 598 30.24 -27.01 25.33
C PHE A 598 31.75 -27.25 25.32
N ASN A 599 32.41 -27.37 26.48
CA ASN A 599 33.82 -27.79 26.57
C ASN A 599 33.99 -29.31 26.64
N ASN A 600 32.93 -30.07 26.35
CA ASN A 600 32.90 -31.53 26.44
C ASN A 600 33.19 -32.08 27.86
N LYS A 601 33.02 -31.24 28.89
CA LYS A 601 33.14 -31.71 30.28
C LYS A 601 31.87 -32.43 30.67
N GLU A 602 32.01 -33.63 31.24
CA GLU A 602 30.91 -34.34 31.86
C GLU A 602 30.45 -33.60 33.13
N ILE A 603 29.18 -33.20 33.13
CA ILE A 603 28.50 -32.53 34.24
C ILE A 603 27.64 -33.53 35.00
N LEU A 604 26.90 -34.38 34.28
CA LEU A 604 26.19 -35.53 34.83
C LEU A 604 26.64 -36.83 34.16
N PRO A 605 26.84 -37.91 34.93
CA PRO A 605 27.32 -39.17 34.40
C PRO A 605 26.30 -39.84 33.48
N PHE A 606 26.81 -40.64 32.54
CA PHE A 606 26.01 -41.40 31.57
C PHE A 606 25.36 -42.64 32.20
N ILE A 607 24.43 -42.43 33.13
CA ILE A 607 23.75 -43.50 33.90
C ILE A 607 22.24 -43.57 33.64
N TYR A 608 21.65 -42.49 33.12
CA TYR A 608 20.20 -42.37 32.98
C TYR A 608 19.67 -43.15 31.76
N GLN A 609 18.49 -43.74 31.89
CA GLN A 609 17.79 -44.36 30.76
C GLN A 609 17.28 -43.30 29.78
N ASN A 610 16.93 -42.11 30.28
CA ASN A 610 16.59 -40.92 29.52
C ASN A 610 16.94 -39.67 30.34
N LEU A 611 17.31 -38.59 29.67
CA LEU A 611 17.52 -37.28 30.29
C LEU A 611 17.02 -36.24 29.28
N GLU A 612 16.07 -35.41 29.67
CA GLU A 612 15.53 -34.36 28.79
C GLU A 612 15.50 -33.05 29.57
N ARG A 613 15.99 -31.97 28.95
CA ARG A 613 15.76 -30.61 29.46
C ARG A 613 14.27 -30.33 29.32
N ILE A 614 13.68 -29.75 30.35
CA ILE A 614 12.23 -29.48 30.38
C ILE A 614 11.91 -28.03 30.76
N SER A 615 12.89 -27.14 30.84
CA SER A 615 12.67 -25.71 31.11
C SER A 615 13.60 -24.84 30.26
N TYR A 616 13.04 -23.73 29.74
CA TYR A 616 13.74 -22.71 28.95
C TYR A 616 14.58 -21.76 29.83
N SER A 617 14.03 -21.31 30.96
CA SER A 617 14.64 -20.30 31.84
C SER A 617 15.58 -20.90 32.88
N GLU A 618 15.30 -22.13 33.29
CA GLU A 618 16.01 -22.87 34.32
C GLU A 618 16.67 -24.11 33.75
N ASN A 619 17.87 -24.44 34.24
CA ASN A 619 18.59 -25.67 33.86
C ASN A 619 17.97 -26.90 34.57
N LEU A 620 16.69 -27.20 34.27
CA LEU A 620 15.91 -28.29 34.85
C LEU A 620 15.73 -29.43 33.85
N TYR A 621 15.83 -30.65 34.38
CA TYR A 621 15.78 -31.87 33.59
C TYR A 621 14.84 -32.89 34.23
N LYS A 622 14.17 -33.67 33.40
CA LYS A 622 13.60 -34.95 33.82
C LYS A 622 14.59 -36.06 33.54
N ALA A 623 14.94 -36.81 34.57
CA ALA A 623 15.90 -37.90 34.48
C ALA A 623 15.23 -39.23 34.79
N LYS A 624 15.33 -40.21 33.87
CA LYS A 624 14.73 -41.53 34.01
C LYS A 624 15.72 -42.54 34.57
N ALA A 625 15.39 -43.12 35.72
CA ALA A 625 16.09 -44.25 36.31
C ALA A 625 15.07 -45.25 36.86
N ASN A 626 15.35 -46.55 36.75
CA ASN A 626 14.45 -47.62 37.19
C ASN A 626 13.00 -47.45 36.65
N ASN A 627 12.88 -47.03 35.39
CA ASN A 627 11.61 -46.76 34.69
C ASN A 627 10.76 -45.61 35.22
N LYS A 628 11.21 -44.81 36.19
CA LYS A 628 10.53 -43.61 36.68
C LYS A 628 11.39 -42.36 36.44
N TYR A 629 10.75 -41.20 36.25
CA TYR A 629 11.38 -39.90 36.12
C TYR A 629 11.48 -39.17 37.46
N THR A 630 12.56 -38.43 37.62
CA THR A 630 12.78 -37.51 38.74
C THR A 630 13.13 -36.13 38.20
N LEU A 631 12.62 -35.07 38.83
CA LEU A 631 13.01 -33.70 38.51
C LEU A 631 14.37 -33.41 39.12
N ILE A 632 15.35 -33.04 38.31
CA ILE A 632 16.70 -32.71 38.76
C ILE A 632 17.16 -31.36 38.19
N ASN A 633 18.12 -30.72 38.86
CA ASN A 633 18.86 -29.60 38.30
C ASN A 633 20.12 -30.09 37.55
N SER A 634 20.88 -29.17 36.93
CA SER A 634 22.14 -29.49 36.23
C SER A 634 23.22 -30.11 37.12
N ALA A 635 23.14 -29.94 38.44
CA ALA A 635 24.04 -30.59 39.41
C ALA A 635 23.60 -32.01 39.80
N GLY A 636 22.49 -32.51 39.24
CA GLY A 636 21.97 -33.85 39.51
C GLY A 636 21.20 -33.95 40.82
N LYS A 637 20.97 -32.83 41.51
CA LYS A 637 20.20 -32.79 42.76
C LYS A 637 18.73 -33.01 42.43
N SER A 638 18.14 -34.02 43.07
CA SER A 638 16.69 -34.23 43.06
C SER A 638 15.98 -33.03 43.70
N LEU A 639 15.03 -32.47 42.97
CA LEU A 639 14.17 -31.38 43.44
C LEU A 639 12.79 -31.90 43.88
N SER A 640 12.34 -33.03 43.33
CA SER A 640 11.11 -33.69 43.76
C SER A 640 11.37 -34.74 44.83
N ALA A 641 10.42 -34.87 45.77
CA ALA A 641 10.44 -35.92 46.79
C ALA A 641 9.97 -37.29 46.27
N GLU A 642 9.08 -37.28 45.27
CA GLU A 642 8.55 -38.48 44.60
C GLU A 642 9.18 -38.64 43.20
N SER A 643 9.08 -39.86 42.65
CA SER A 643 9.37 -40.17 41.25
C SER A 643 8.08 -40.40 40.46
N PHE A 644 8.10 -40.13 39.16
CA PHE A 644 6.93 -40.03 38.29
C PHE A 644 7.00 -41.00 37.10
N ASP A 645 5.87 -41.33 36.50
CA ASP A 645 5.84 -42.01 35.20
C ASP A 645 6.30 -41.08 34.06
N ASP A 646 5.98 -39.79 34.16
CA ASP A 646 6.49 -38.74 33.28
C ASP A 646 6.37 -37.35 33.93
N ILE A 647 7.10 -36.39 33.37
CA ILE A 647 7.06 -34.96 33.72
C ILE A 647 6.94 -34.18 32.40
N ALA A 648 5.97 -33.29 32.32
CA ALA A 648 5.78 -32.36 31.21
C ALA A 648 6.87 -31.26 31.19
N ASN A 649 6.91 -30.48 30.11
CA ASN A 649 7.73 -29.27 30.08
C ASN A 649 7.21 -28.24 31.10
N PHE A 650 8.13 -27.42 31.61
CA PHE A 650 7.82 -26.25 32.41
C PHE A 650 7.29 -25.15 31.52
N GLU A 651 6.17 -24.61 31.96
CA GLU A 651 5.50 -23.48 31.34
C GLU A 651 5.38 -22.42 32.42
N GLU A 652 6.00 -21.26 32.18
CA GLU A 652 6.34 -20.29 33.22
C GLU A 652 7.13 -20.92 34.39
N ASN A 653 6.46 -21.26 35.50
CA ASN A 653 7.07 -21.81 36.71
C ASN A 653 6.49 -23.15 37.15
N GLU A 654 5.60 -23.74 36.35
CA GLU A 654 4.83 -24.94 36.71
C GLU A 654 5.01 -26.05 35.68
N ALA A 655 4.95 -27.30 36.15
CA ALA A 655 4.98 -28.48 35.29
C ALA A 655 3.98 -29.53 35.79
N LEU A 656 3.41 -30.28 34.84
CA LEU A 656 2.50 -31.38 35.12
C LEU A 656 3.29 -32.69 35.32
N THR A 657 2.99 -33.40 36.40
CA THR A 657 3.59 -34.70 36.73
C THR A 657 2.54 -35.79 36.67
N PHE A 658 2.95 -37.00 36.26
CA PHE A 658 2.06 -38.15 36.13
C PHE A 658 2.57 -39.31 36.97
N ASN A 659 1.73 -39.93 37.78
CA ASN A 659 2.09 -41.12 38.55
C ASN A 659 0.88 -42.03 38.74
N ASN A 660 0.91 -43.24 38.19
CA ASN A 660 -0.18 -44.24 38.22
C ASN A 660 -1.55 -43.65 37.81
N GLY A 661 -1.54 -42.80 36.78
CA GLY A 661 -2.74 -42.11 36.27
C GLY A 661 -3.24 -40.95 37.13
N ASP A 662 -2.52 -40.55 38.18
CA ASP A 662 -2.74 -39.30 38.90
C ASP A 662 -1.86 -38.20 38.30
N MET A 663 -2.47 -37.07 37.96
CA MET A 663 -1.76 -35.86 37.56
C MET A 663 -1.69 -34.86 38.72
N LYS A 664 -0.51 -34.28 38.97
CA LYS A 664 -0.27 -33.21 39.96
C LYS A 664 0.57 -32.08 39.35
N ILE A 665 0.41 -30.86 39.86
CA ILE A 665 1.24 -29.70 39.48
C ILE A 665 2.40 -29.55 40.46
N ILE A 666 3.60 -29.35 39.92
CA ILE A 666 4.80 -28.97 40.69
C ILE A 666 5.36 -27.64 40.22
N ASN A 667 5.99 -26.88 41.13
CA ASN A 667 6.82 -25.74 40.73
C ASN A 667 8.25 -26.14 40.37
N THR A 668 9.05 -25.16 39.96
CA THR A 668 10.49 -25.30 39.64
C THR A 668 11.34 -25.82 40.81
N ARG A 669 10.85 -25.78 42.05
CA ARG A 669 11.51 -26.35 43.24
C ARG A 669 11.07 -27.79 43.53
N GLY A 670 10.18 -28.36 42.72
CA GLY A 670 9.61 -29.70 42.90
C GLY A 670 8.52 -29.80 43.96
N ASN A 671 8.03 -28.68 44.50
CA ASN A 671 6.96 -28.66 45.48
C ASN A 671 5.59 -28.73 44.79
N PHE A 672 4.68 -29.54 45.31
CA PHE A 672 3.31 -29.62 44.80
C PHE A 672 2.53 -28.34 45.11
N GLN A 673 1.84 -27.78 44.11
CA GLN A 673 1.09 -26.52 44.24
C GLN A 673 -0.44 -26.71 44.32
N GLY A 674 -0.93 -27.91 44.04
CA GLY A 674 -2.36 -28.21 44.05
C GLY A 674 -2.81 -28.85 42.73
N LEU A 675 -4.07 -29.28 42.71
CA LEU A 675 -4.73 -30.13 41.71
C LEU A 675 -4.32 -31.61 41.71
N ARG A 676 -5.35 -32.47 41.78
CA ARG A 676 -5.30 -33.93 41.62
C ARG A 676 -6.46 -34.36 40.73
N GLY A 677 -6.16 -34.74 39.50
CA GLY A 677 -7.12 -35.31 38.55
C GLY A 677 -6.64 -36.65 38.01
N LYS A 678 -7.56 -37.56 37.67
CA LYS A 678 -7.23 -38.82 37.01
C LYS A 678 -6.96 -38.56 35.52
N MET A 679 -5.69 -38.49 35.14
CA MET A 679 -5.24 -38.20 33.78
C MET A 679 -3.94 -38.94 33.47
N THR A 680 -3.75 -39.32 32.22
CA THR A 680 -2.51 -39.91 31.70
C THR A 680 -1.82 -38.94 30.73
N MET A 681 -0.51 -39.06 30.62
CA MET A 681 0.27 -38.30 29.67
C MET A 681 -0.22 -38.57 28.24
N HIS A 682 -0.21 -37.54 27.41
CA HIS A 682 -0.60 -37.69 26.02
C HIS A 682 0.42 -38.53 25.27
N ASN A 683 -0.06 -39.38 24.36
CA ASN A 683 0.78 -40.16 23.48
C ASN A 683 0.53 -39.68 22.05
N GLY A 684 1.45 -38.87 21.52
CA GLY A 684 1.31 -38.23 20.21
C GLY A 684 2.66 -38.01 19.54
N TYR A 685 2.67 -37.23 18.47
CA TYR A 685 3.88 -36.92 17.68
C TYR A 685 4.61 -35.70 18.27
N LYS A 686 5.93 -35.79 18.42
CA LYS A 686 6.75 -34.71 19.01
C LYS A 686 7.26 -33.72 17.96
N THR A 687 7.42 -34.17 16.72
CA THR A 687 7.82 -33.34 15.57
C THR A 687 6.74 -33.33 14.50
N PHE A 688 6.70 -32.26 13.69
CA PHE A 688 5.74 -32.16 12.59
C PHE A 688 6.04 -33.20 11.50
N ASP A 689 7.32 -33.49 11.26
CA ASP A 689 7.76 -34.54 10.33
C ASP A 689 7.28 -35.93 10.75
N GLU A 690 7.32 -36.27 12.05
CA GLU A 690 6.76 -37.51 12.58
C GLU A 690 5.25 -37.59 12.31
N LEU A 691 4.52 -36.52 12.61
CA LEU A 691 3.07 -36.44 12.36
C LEU A 691 2.77 -36.68 10.87
N LYS A 692 3.46 -35.95 9.99
CA LYS A 692 3.26 -36.02 8.55
C LYS A 692 3.62 -37.39 7.98
N ALA A 693 4.75 -37.95 8.37
CA ALA A 693 5.18 -39.29 7.94
C ALA A 693 4.21 -40.38 8.41
N ALA A 694 3.71 -40.27 9.64
CA ALA A 694 2.71 -41.20 10.16
C ALA A 694 1.38 -41.10 9.41
N LEU A 695 0.91 -39.90 9.06
CA LEU A 695 -0.28 -39.71 8.24
C LEU A 695 -0.12 -40.39 6.87
N ILE A 696 0.99 -40.12 6.17
CA ILE A 696 1.28 -40.73 4.86
C ILE A 696 1.30 -42.26 4.97
N THR A 697 1.96 -42.79 6.00
CA THR A 697 2.02 -44.23 6.26
C THR A 697 0.63 -44.82 6.50
N ALA A 698 -0.20 -44.14 7.28
CA ALA A 698 -1.56 -44.58 7.58
C ALA A 698 -2.48 -44.53 6.35
N LEU A 699 -2.38 -43.49 5.51
CA LEU A 699 -3.12 -43.36 4.26
C LEU A 699 -2.72 -44.44 3.24
N ASN A 700 -1.45 -44.82 3.20
CA ASN A 700 -0.93 -45.86 2.30
C ASN A 700 -1.22 -47.29 2.78
N SER A 701 -1.54 -47.49 4.06
CA SER A 701 -1.86 -48.82 4.57
C SER A 701 -3.19 -49.31 3.97
N PRO A 702 -3.30 -50.58 3.53
CA PRO A 702 -4.57 -51.11 3.01
C PRO A 702 -5.65 -51.22 4.09
N LYS A 703 -5.26 -51.38 5.36
CA LYS A 703 -6.18 -51.41 6.51
C LYS A 703 -6.25 -50.05 7.20
N ASN A 704 -7.38 -49.77 7.83
CA ASN A 704 -7.62 -48.51 8.53
C ASN A 704 -7.13 -48.50 9.99
N ASP A 705 -6.50 -49.57 10.47
CA ASP A 705 -5.98 -49.66 11.85
C ASP A 705 -4.96 -48.55 12.15
N LEU A 706 -4.05 -48.26 11.21
CA LEU A 706 -3.08 -47.19 11.34
C LEU A 706 -3.72 -45.79 11.30
N LEU A 707 -4.84 -45.62 10.58
CA LEU A 707 -5.60 -44.38 10.62
C LEU A 707 -6.27 -44.19 11.97
N LEU A 708 -6.82 -45.25 12.56
CA LEU A 708 -7.40 -45.19 13.90
C LEU A 708 -6.34 -44.84 14.95
N GLU A 709 -5.16 -45.45 14.87
CA GLU A 709 -4.03 -45.10 15.75
C GLU A 709 -3.59 -43.66 15.55
N PHE A 710 -3.46 -43.22 14.29
CA PHE A 710 -3.12 -41.84 13.95
C PHE A 710 -4.14 -40.85 14.54
N SER A 711 -5.43 -41.09 14.35
CA SER A 711 -6.52 -40.25 14.88
C SER A 711 -6.50 -40.14 16.41
N LYS A 712 -6.20 -41.24 17.11
CA LYS A 712 -6.05 -41.22 18.58
C LYS A 712 -4.85 -40.39 19.03
N LYS A 713 -3.76 -40.36 18.25
CA LYS A 713 -2.53 -39.62 18.54
C LYS A 713 -2.62 -38.12 18.24
N ILE A 714 -3.50 -37.69 17.36
CA ILE A 714 -3.72 -36.26 17.04
C ILE A 714 -4.93 -35.65 17.75
N ALA A 715 -5.79 -36.48 18.35
CA ALA A 715 -6.87 -36.03 19.21
C ALA A 715 -6.32 -35.63 20.58
N PRO A 716 -6.71 -34.49 21.16
CA PRO A 716 -6.19 -34.05 22.44
C PRO A 716 -6.62 -35.03 23.55
N SER A 717 -5.70 -35.42 24.44
CA SER A 717 -6.10 -36.16 25.66
C SER A 717 -6.72 -35.20 26.68
N LYS A 718 -7.34 -35.76 27.74
CA LYS A 718 -7.86 -34.96 28.88
C LYS A 718 -6.80 -34.02 29.46
N HIS A 719 -5.55 -34.49 29.52
CA HIS A 719 -4.40 -33.70 29.92
C HIS A 719 -4.13 -32.50 28.99
N LEU A 720 -4.13 -32.69 27.67
CA LEU A 720 -3.89 -31.58 26.74
C LEU A 720 -5.04 -30.59 26.71
N LEU A 721 -6.29 -31.05 26.82
CA LEU A 721 -7.45 -30.17 26.93
C LEU A 721 -7.39 -29.31 28.20
N TYR A 722 -7.04 -29.92 29.33
CA TYR A 722 -6.79 -29.22 30.58
C TYR A 722 -5.69 -28.16 30.41
N PHE A 723 -4.54 -28.56 29.87
CA PHE A 723 -3.42 -27.67 29.62
C PHE A 723 -3.78 -26.48 28.72
N LEU A 724 -4.48 -26.74 27.62
CA LEU A 724 -4.95 -25.72 26.69
C LEU A 724 -5.87 -24.70 27.36
N ASN A 725 -6.82 -25.18 28.16
CA ASN A 725 -7.78 -24.32 28.85
C ASN A 725 -7.10 -23.38 29.85
N ASP A 726 -6.20 -23.92 30.65
CA ASP A 726 -5.60 -23.21 31.77
C ASP A 726 -4.42 -22.32 31.36
N ASN A 727 -3.63 -22.72 30.35
CA ASN A 727 -2.38 -22.04 30.01
C ASN A 727 -2.48 -21.21 28.72
N ILE A 728 -3.07 -21.77 27.66
CA ILE A 728 -3.06 -21.15 26.32
C ILE A 728 -4.30 -20.27 26.11
N LEU A 729 -5.49 -20.77 26.41
CA LEU A 729 -6.76 -20.10 26.09
C LEU A 729 -7.24 -19.15 27.19
N ARG A 730 -6.80 -19.30 28.46
CA ARG A 730 -7.06 -18.40 29.62
C ARG A 730 -8.43 -17.70 29.60
N ASN A 731 -9.52 -18.46 29.63
CA ASN A 731 -10.92 -17.98 29.62
C ASN A 731 -11.36 -17.17 28.38
N LYS A 732 -10.60 -17.16 27.28
CA LYS A 732 -10.97 -16.45 26.04
C LYS A 732 -11.94 -17.26 25.18
N ILE A 733 -11.94 -18.59 25.30
CA ILE A 733 -12.76 -19.53 24.53
C ILE A 733 -13.06 -20.73 25.43
N GLU A 734 -14.34 -21.09 25.62
CA GLU A 734 -14.71 -22.38 26.22
C GLU A 734 -14.49 -23.49 25.17
N LEU A 735 -13.58 -24.40 25.44
CA LEU A 735 -13.45 -25.61 24.62
C LEU A 735 -14.69 -26.49 24.85
N PRO A 736 -15.29 -27.06 23.78
CA PRO A 736 -16.43 -27.96 23.95
C PRO A 736 -16.00 -29.14 24.83
N SER A 737 -16.85 -29.53 25.79
CA SER A 737 -16.63 -30.62 26.76
C SER A 737 -16.68 -32.03 26.13
N ARG A 738 -16.16 -32.17 24.91
CA ARG A 738 -16.16 -33.41 24.14
C ARG A 738 -15.13 -34.39 24.68
N ASP A 739 -15.53 -35.65 24.77
CA ASP A 739 -14.64 -36.75 25.11
C ASP A 739 -13.54 -36.90 24.04
N PRO A 740 -12.24 -36.97 24.42
CA PRO A 740 -11.15 -37.32 23.51
C PRO A 740 -11.42 -38.51 22.59
N GLU A 741 -12.14 -39.54 23.07
CA GLU A 741 -12.49 -40.71 22.25
C GLU A 741 -13.46 -40.37 21.13
N VAL A 742 -14.40 -39.46 21.39
CA VAL A 742 -15.34 -38.97 20.37
C VAL A 742 -14.59 -38.15 19.31
N ILE A 743 -13.69 -37.25 19.73
CA ILE A 743 -12.87 -36.46 18.82
C ILE A 743 -12.00 -37.37 17.94
N ALA A 744 -11.37 -38.39 18.53
CA ALA A 744 -10.56 -39.36 17.79
C ALA A 744 -11.40 -40.13 16.77
N LYS A 745 -12.63 -40.52 17.12
CA LYS A 745 -13.55 -41.20 16.20
C LYS A 745 -13.98 -40.31 15.03
N GLU A 746 -14.24 -39.03 15.29
CA GLU A 746 -14.59 -38.05 14.25
C GLU A 746 -13.43 -37.84 13.26
N TYR A 747 -12.20 -37.68 13.76
CA TYR A 747 -11.01 -37.64 12.90
C TYR A 747 -10.83 -38.91 12.08
N PHE A 748 -11.05 -40.08 12.69
CA PHE A 748 -10.94 -41.35 12.02
C PHE A 748 -11.93 -41.44 10.84
N ASN A 749 -13.18 -41.07 11.06
CA ASN A 749 -14.22 -41.10 10.02
C ASN A 749 -13.87 -40.17 8.84
N GLU A 750 -13.46 -38.93 9.12
CA GLU A 750 -13.05 -37.96 8.08
C GLU A 750 -11.79 -38.43 7.32
N LEU A 751 -10.84 -39.08 8.00
CA LEU A 751 -9.64 -39.63 7.36
C LEU A 751 -9.94 -40.85 6.48
N VAL A 752 -10.80 -41.76 6.93
CA VAL A 752 -11.25 -42.91 6.12
C VAL A 752 -11.99 -42.42 4.88
N ASP A 753 -12.82 -41.40 5.06
CA ASP A 753 -13.56 -40.76 3.99
C ASP A 753 -12.63 -40.08 2.96
N PHE A 754 -11.67 -39.26 3.42
CA PHE A 754 -10.64 -38.68 2.58
C PHE A 754 -9.82 -39.75 1.84
N LYS A 755 -9.42 -40.82 2.53
CA LYS A 755 -8.67 -41.92 1.94
C LYS A 755 -9.44 -42.58 0.80
N THR A 756 -10.70 -42.97 1.07
CA THR A 756 -11.54 -43.70 0.12
C THR A 756 -11.91 -42.83 -1.09
N ARG A 757 -12.27 -41.57 -0.86
CA ARG A 757 -12.76 -40.68 -1.94
C ARG A 757 -11.66 -40.04 -2.76
N LYS A 758 -10.49 -39.77 -2.17
CA LYS A 758 -9.46 -38.94 -2.80
C LYS A 758 -8.09 -39.59 -2.91
N TRP A 759 -7.64 -40.25 -1.85
CA TRP A 759 -6.28 -40.83 -1.82
C TRP A 759 -6.17 -42.08 -2.71
N GLU A 760 -7.11 -43.02 -2.57
CA GLU A 760 -7.11 -44.29 -3.32
C GLU A 760 -7.57 -44.13 -4.77
N THR A 761 -8.48 -43.19 -5.03
CA THR A 761 -8.99 -42.85 -6.37
C THR A 761 -7.99 -42.03 -7.19
N LYS A 762 -6.89 -41.56 -6.58
CA LYS A 762 -5.90 -40.64 -7.17
C LYS A 762 -6.49 -39.30 -7.63
N GLU A 763 -7.66 -38.92 -7.13
CA GLU A 763 -8.21 -37.57 -7.32
C GLU A 763 -7.37 -36.51 -6.58
N TYR A 764 -6.62 -36.93 -5.57
CA TYR A 764 -5.64 -36.09 -4.87
C TYR A 764 -4.23 -36.27 -5.42
N ASN A 765 -3.54 -35.16 -5.73
CA ASN A 765 -2.12 -35.20 -6.06
C ASN A 765 -1.28 -35.36 -4.77
N GLN A 766 -0.84 -36.59 -4.54
CA GLN A 766 -0.02 -36.96 -3.37
C GLN A 766 1.26 -36.13 -3.21
N GLY A 767 1.78 -35.54 -4.30
CA GLY A 767 2.95 -34.67 -4.26
C GLY A 767 2.78 -33.44 -3.37
N PHE A 768 1.56 -32.93 -3.22
CA PHE A 768 1.26 -31.80 -2.32
C PHE A 768 1.47 -32.12 -0.84
N LEU A 769 1.44 -33.40 -0.49
CA LEU A 769 1.77 -33.89 0.86
C LEU A 769 3.21 -34.41 0.92
N ILE A 770 3.73 -35.08 -0.10
CA ILE A 770 5.01 -35.79 -0.02
C ILE A 770 6.23 -34.87 -0.24
N TYR A 771 6.18 -33.98 -1.24
CA TYR A 771 7.39 -33.25 -1.71
C TYR A 771 7.53 -31.83 -1.18
N VAL A 772 6.58 -31.41 -0.33
CA VAL A 772 6.53 -30.05 0.19
C VAL A 772 7.26 -29.98 1.53
N ASN A 773 8.09 -28.96 1.70
CA ASN A 773 8.65 -28.60 3.00
C ASN A 773 7.65 -27.72 3.77
N ASP A 774 7.27 -28.19 4.95
CA ASP A 774 6.42 -27.47 5.89
C ASP A 774 7.29 -26.75 6.92
N TYR A 775 6.88 -25.55 7.34
CA TYR A 775 7.62 -24.78 8.33
C TYR A 775 6.80 -24.65 9.59
N THR A 776 7.35 -25.11 10.71
CA THR A 776 6.74 -24.79 11.99
C THR A 776 7.06 -23.35 12.36
N TYR A 777 6.07 -22.60 12.84
CA TYR A 777 6.27 -21.25 13.36
C TYR A 777 5.63 -21.09 14.76
N GLU A 778 6.23 -20.28 15.62
CA GLU A 778 5.66 -19.88 16.90
C GLU A 778 5.09 -18.46 16.82
N ARG A 779 3.86 -18.28 17.30
CA ARG A 779 3.21 -16.98 17.42
C ARG A 779 2.31 -16.97 18.65
N ASP A 780 2.43 -15.91 19.46
CA ASP A 780 1.61 -15.71 20.65
C ASP A 780 1.64 -16.95 21.59
N ASP A 781 2.83 -17.50 21.82
CA ASP A 781 3.12 -18.72 22.62
C ASP A 781 2.44 -20.01 22.09
N ILE A 782 1.98 -20.00 20.83
CA ILE A 782 1.43 -21.16 20.13
C ILE A 782 2.34 -21.52 18.97
N THR A 783 2.88 -22.73 19.03
CA THR A 783 3.57 -23.37 17.92
C THR A 783 2.55 -23.98 16.95
N THR A 784 2.62 -23.65 15.67
CA THR A 784 1.73 -24.16 14.62
C THR A 784 2.46 -24.33 13.29
N ASN A 785 1.86 -25.00 12.31
CA ASN A 785 2.47 -25.22 11.02
C ASN A 785 2.11 -24.12 9.99
N TYR A 786 3.04 -23.73 9.13
CA TYR A 786 2.86 -22.74 8.08
C TYR A 786 3.32 -23.23 6.72
N ARG A 787 2.66 -22.68 5.71
CA ARG A 787 3.01 -22.79 4.30
C ARG A 787 2.71 -21.46 3.61
N VAL A 788 3.66 -21.00 2.81
CA VAL A 788 3.65 -19.68 2.15
C VAL A 788 2.70 -19.66 0.94
N GLU A 789 2.44 -20.81 0.34
CA GLU A 789 1.60 -20.93 -0.85
C GLU A 789 0.09 -20.85 -0.53
N ASN A 790 -0.67 -20.17 -1.39
CA ASN A 790 -2.08 -19.81 -1.20
C ASN A 790 -3.08 -20.99 -1.17
N GLN A 791 -2.66 -22.23 -1.40
CA GLN A 791 -3.51 -23.43 -1.37
C GLN A 791 -2.78 -24.57 -0.66
N ALA A 792 -2.75 -24.53 0.68
CA ALA A 792 -2.00 -25.52 1.43
C ALA A 792 -2.63 -26.92 1.31
N TYR A 793 -1.84 -27.85 0.78
CA TYR A 793 -2.18 -29.24 0.49
C TYR A 793 -3.25 -29.47 -0.58
N ASP A 794 -3.78 -28.46 -1.27
CA ASP A 794 -4.84 -28.64 -2.30
C ASP A 794 -6.09 -29.42 -1.80
N ASP A 795 -6.31 -29.43 -0.48
CA ASP A 795 -7.47 -30.04 0.14
C ASP A 795 -7.81 -29.33 1.46
N ARG A 796 -9.08 -28.94 1.59
CA ARG A 796 -9.56 -28.17 2.75
C ARG A 796 -9.51 -28.96 4.05
N PHE A 797 -9.68 -30.28 4.00
CA PHE A 797 -9.59 -31.13 5.19
C PHE A 797 -8.13 -31.28 5.63
N LEU A 798 -7.21 -31.59 4.72
CA LEU A 798 -5.78 -31.65 5.02
C LEU A 798 -5.21 -30.31 5.48
N GLU A 799 -5.65 -29.20 4.87
CA GLU A 799 -5.29 -27.85 5.35
C GLU A 799 -5.64 -27.68 6.83
N ARG A 800 -6.85 -28.06 7.23
CA ARG A 800 -7.29 -27.92 8.62
C ARG A 800 -6.56 -28.88 9.56
N LEU A 801 -6.31 -30.11 9.10
CA LEU A 801 -5.68 -31.15 9.89
C LEU A 801 -4.20 -30.87 10.15
N LEU A 802 -3.48 -30.40 9.12
CA LEU A 802 -2.02 -30.27 9.13
C LEU A 802 -1.57 -28.82 9.29
N ARG A 803 -2.05 -27.89 8.47
CA ARG A 803 -1.62 -26.49 8.53
C ARG A 803 -2.03 -25.85 9.85
N ASN A 804 -3.27 -26.07 10.28
CA ASN A 804 -3.74 -25.49 11.53
C ASN A 804 -3.39 -26.36 12.75
N SER A 805 -2.64 -27.45 12.59
CA SER A 805 -2.21 -28.24 13.75
C SER A 805 -1.34 -27.39 14.67
N ILE A 806 -1.46 -27.62 15.96
CA ILE A 806 -0.71 -26.88 16.97
C ILE A 806 0.07 -27.84 17.84
N LYS A 807 1.21 -27.40 18.37
CA LYS A 807 1.98 -28.15 19.36
C LYS A 807 1.57 -27.71 20.76
N VAL A 808 1.09 -28.66 21.56
CA VAL A 808 0.60 -28.43 22.91
C VAL A 808 1.35 -29.35 23.86
N ASN A 809 2.04 -28.77 24.85
CA ASN A 809 2.84 -29.49 25.83
C ASN A 809 3.74 -30.57 25.18
N GLY A 810 4.46 -30.16 24.12
CA GLY A 810 5.40 -31.02 23.39
C GLY A 810 4.80 -31.91 22.30
N PHE A 811 3.47 -31.98 22.12
CA PHE A 811 2.82 -32.86 21.15
C PHE A 811 1.99 -32.12 20.11
N TRP A 812 2.07 -32.57 18.86
CA TRP A 812 1.25 -32.06 17.78
C TRP A 812 -0.16 -32.65 17.82
N ILE A 813 -1.14 -31.77 17.84
CA ILE A 813 -2.57 -32.10 17.75
C ILE A 813 -3.23 -31.27 16.66
N SER A 814 -4.29 -31.78 16.05
CA SER A 814 -5.08 -31.00 15.10
C SER A 814 -5.98 -30.01 15.85
N SER A 815 -5.94 -28.72 15.52
CA SER A 815 -6.85 -27.72 16.11
C SER A 815 -8.27 -27.75 15.54
N TYR A 816 -8.54 -28.64 14.58
CA TYR A 816 -9.84 -28.72 13.89
C TYR A 816 -11.03 -28.82 14.87
N PHE A 817 -10.87 -29.54 16.00
CA PHE A 817 -11.88 -29.65 17.05
C PHE A 817 -12.19 -28.34 17.80
N MET A 818 -11.26 -27.38 17.81
CA MET A 818 -11.39 -26.12 18.56
C MET A 818 -12.24 -25.10 17.81
N ASN A 819 -12.23 -25.15 16.47
CA ASN A 819 -12.76 -24.09 15.63
C ASN A 819 -14.17 -24.42 15.07
N ARG A 820 -14.65 -25.67 15.21
CA ARG A 820 -15.98 -26.10 14.73
C ARG A 820 -16.58 -27.18 15.62
N SER A 821 -17.90 -27.09 15.86
CA SER A 821 -18.71 -28.25 16.23
C SER A 821 -18.62 -29.23 15.07
N PHE A 822 -17.93 -30.38 15.22
CA PHE A 822 -18.12 -31.48 14.27
C PHE A 822 -19.63 -31.73 14.22
N ARG A 823 -20.17 -31.79 13.01
CA ARG A 823 -21.62 -31.76 12.76
C ARG A 823 -22.32 -32.72 13.72
N ILE A 824 -23.23 -32.17 14.53
CA ILE A 824 -24.17 -32.96 15.31
C ILE A 824 -25.09 -33.59 14.25
N GLU A 825 -25.10 -34.93 14.16
CA GLU A 825 -26.15 -35.64 13.42
C GLU A 825 -27.52 -35.40 14.04
#